data_AF-A0A2M6YZR5-F1
#
_entry.id   AF-A0A2M6YZR5-F1
#
_cell.length_a   1.000
_cell.length_b   1.000
_cell.length_c   1.000
_cell.angle_alpha   90.00
_cell.angle_beta   90.00
_cell.angle_gamma   90.00
#
_symmetry.space_group_name_H-M   'P 1'
#
loop_
_entity.id
_entity.type
_entity.pdbx_description
1 polymer ?
#
loop_
_entity_poly.entity_id
_entity_poly.type
_entity_poly.pdbx_seq_one_letter_code
_entity_poly.pdbx_strand_id
1 'polypeptide(L)'
;MRLAASLLFVVALFSPFRSFSQTLPLPPRHADAPKGSQFVKMISMLPLADREYEIYSQILAGNVPDFLRTLVPVTADTIVGGTIHHVTFYVTADYLAIGTNDDYFLTPMTPILAQRIANALNCSLPTRKMVDTIYRAATAKLAPSPIPPSAHMTTVPVFAQHNTMVRAQRDSQIAAHPLGALVGGDKKDVIISNVIYPSKSPKRVVIYGWHKLDGVRIQPLYDGHEETYADYSHGIRLVQNAVRIDTSSSTVASVLADPALCRLLSDEGAVPNPGYPIGDLQLPPPRSFGVFREDGRSLRILLKGTNDTTHYIAYTGTDGVSFRDSLLLGPEGGVAAGLTADSICFFRLRAVTPSAASPLSEVLAAVPSSRPHDVLIVNGFDRPSTGNTFDFVRQHGKAVLANDRAFSSATNDAVVAGIAPLASYRIVDYILGDESTVDETLNADEQEALKMFLEDGGRLLVSGSEIAWDLGKKGYAGDSIFYSQYLKAQYVNDAPGGQAGMYYDAEPVAGSIFDRMEILHFDNGTHGAINVRYPDVISGVNGGVNCLAYSGVADSYAGVSYQGTFPGGTTPGKLVNLGIPFEAFYPDTARNALMRRILNFVDAPVGAMEKKIPAPADFSLSQNFPNPFNPATTIRFTLPGTGVRYRVSLRVFDVLGRMIATLFEGETAAGEHAVTFNASSLPTGIYYCRMTTHSFSATRAMQLIR
;
A
#
# COMPACT_ATOMS: atom_id res chain seq x y z
N MET A 1 0.02 29.80 76.47
CA MET A 1 1.44 29.46 76.25
C MET A 1 1.60 29.07 74.79
N ARG A 2 2.57 29.67 74.10
CA ARG A 2 2.95 29.53 72.67
C ARG A 2 2.28 30.47 71.66
N LEU A 3 3.11 31.44 71.28
CA LEU A 3 3.06 32.45 70.24
C LEU A 3 2.80 31.91 68.83
N ALA A 4 2.20 32.78 68.02
CA ALA A 4 2.20 32.77 66.57
C ALA A 4 3.60 33.04 65.99
N ALA A 5 3.93 32.39 64.88
CA ALA A 5 5.03 32.79 64.00
C ALA A 5 4.63 32.51 62.55
N SER A 6 4.48 33.59 61.78
CA SER A 6 4.40 33.59 60.32
C SER A 6 5.69 33.02 59.73
N LEU A 7 5.58 32.10 58.77
CA LEU A 7 6.68 31.77 57.87
C LEU A 7 6.29 32.17 56.45
N LEU A 8 6.88 33.29 55.98
CA LEU A 8 6.97 33.63 54.57
C LEU A 8 7.70 32.48 53.86
N PHE A 9 7.03 31.79 52.95
CA PHE A 9 7.72 30.97 51.95
C PHE A 9 8.25 31.92 50.86
N VAL A 10 9.54 32.18 50.90
CA VAL A 10 10.27 32.78 49.79
C VAL A 10 10.23 31.78 48.64
N VAL A 11 9.42 32.06 47.63
CA VAL A 11 9.55 31.41 46.31
C VAL A 11 10.85 31.94 45.71
N ALA A 12 11.93 31.20 45.90
CA ALA A 12 13.13 31.38 45.12
C ALA A 12 12.77 31.03 43.67
N LEU A 13 12.50 32.06 42.87
CA LEU A 13 12.54 31.99 41.41
C LEU A 13 14.00 31.67 41.02
N PHE A 14 14.37 30.40 41.09
CA PHE A 14 15.55 29.90 40.39
C PHE A 14 15.27 30.08 38.90
N SER A 15 15.88 31.12 38.33
CA SER A 15 16.12 31.22 36.90
C SER A 15 16.68 29.88 36.41
N PRO A 16 16.12 29.23 35.36
CA PRO A 16 16.71 28.00 34.87
C PRO A 16 17.97 28.40 34.12
N PHE A 17 19.11 28.35 34.81
CA PHE A 17 20.34 28.00 34.12
C PHE A 17 20.07 26.65 33.47
N ARG A 18 19.82 26.63 32.15
CA ARG A 18 19.78 25.39 31.38
C ARG A 18 21.07 24.66 31.70
N SER A 19 20.95 23.54 32.41
CA SER A 19 22.08 22.68 32.73
C SER A 19 22.78 22.31 31.43
N PHE A 20 24.09 22.52 31.38
CA PHE A 20 24.92 22.08 30.27
C PHE A 20 24.85 20.53 30.20
N SER A 21 23.99 20.00 29.33
CA SER A 21 23.65 18.56 29.28
C SER A 21 24.49 17.85 28.24
N GLN A 22 25.48 17.04 28.61
CA GLN A 22 26.30 16.31 27.63
C GLN A 22 25.58 15.07 27.06
N THR A 23 24.25 15.09 27.07
CA THR A 23 23.38 14.04 26.55
C THR A 23 22.25 14.62 25.71
N LEU A 24 21.82 13.87 24.69
CA LEU A 24 20.62 14.19 23.92
C LEU A 24 19.38 14.14 24.83
N PRO A 25 18.46 15.11 24.75
CA PRO A 25 17.24 15.16 25.56
C PRO A 25 16.17 14.20 25.01
N LEU A 26 16.48 12.90 25.02
CA LEU A 26 15.62 11.84 24.51
C LEU A 26 15.01 11.04 25.67
N PRO A 27 13.76 10.58 25.56
CA PRO A 27 13.20 9.63 26.51
C PRO A 27 13.95 8.28 26.44
N PRO A 28 13.83 7.42 27.47
CA PRO A 28 14.32 6.04 27.40
C PRO A 28 13.74 5.31 26.19
N ARG A 29 14.56 4.46 25.56
CA ARG A 29 14.09 3.63 24.45
C ARG A 29 13.02 2.64 24.93
N HIS A 30 11.89 2.57 24.23
CA HIS A 30 10.87 1.55 24.50
C HIS A 30 11.40 0.13 24.20
N ALA A 31 10.97 -0.88 24.95
CA ALA A 31 11.41 -2.27 24.74
C ALA A 31 10.99 -2.81 23.36
N ASP A 32 9.77 -2.48 22.94
CA ASP A 32 9.17 -2.96 21.68
C ASP A 32 9.55 -2.13 20.45
N ALA A 33 10.36 -1.07 20.60
CA ALA A 33 10.77 -0.27 19.44
C ALA A 33 11.65 -1.11 18.48
N PRO A 34 11.55 -0.89 17.16
CA PRO A 34 12.23 -1.70 16.15
C PRO A 34 13.75 -1.56 16.19
N LYS A 35 14.47 -2.66 16.00
CA LYS A 35 15.92 -2.67 15.76
C LYS A 35 16.24 -2.06 14.38
N GLY A 36 17.51 -1.73 14.12
CA GLY A 36 17.94 -1.10 12.87
C GLY A 36 17.48 -1.87 11.62
N SER A 37 17.74 -3.18 11.58
CA SER A 37 17.33 -4.05 10.47
C SER A 37 15.81 -4.15 10.29
N GLN A 38 15.04 -4.12 11.38
CA GLN A 38 13.57 -4.11 11.33
C GLN A 38 13.06 -2.78 10.82
N PHE A 39 13.63 -1.67 11.30
CA PHE A 39 13.26 -0.33 10.89
C PHE A 39 13.53 -0.10 9.39
N VAL A 40 14.66 -0.60 8.86
CA VAL A 40 14.94 -0.56 7.42
C VAL A 40 13.79 -1.16 6.62
N LYS A 41 13.30 -2.35 6.99
CA LYS A 41 12.16 -2.99 6.31
C LYS A 41 10.91 -2.12 6.36
N MET A 42 10.61 -1.56 7.54
CA MET A 42 9.43 -0.70 7.74
C MET A 42 9.41 0.52 6.83
N ILE A 43 10.57 1.11 6.53
CA ILE A 43 10.64 2.36 5.77
C ILE A 43 11.07 2.18 4.31
N SER A 44 11.35 0.95 3.87
CA SER A 44 11.94 0.69 2.54
C SER A 44 11.10 1.22 1.39
N MET A 45 9.78 1.09 1.54
CA MET A 45 8.79 1.39 0.51
C MET A 45 7.99 2.66 0.81
N LEU A 46 8.28 3.33 1.93
CA LEU A 46 7.56 4.53 2.29
C LEU A 46 7.95 5.69 1.37
N PRO A 47 6.96 6.45 0.86
CA PRO A 47 7.22 7.72 0.21
C PRO A 47 8.01 8.65 1.13
N LEU A 48 8.74 9.60 0.53
CA LEU A 48 9.66 10.48 1.26
C LEU A 48 9.05 11.07 2.55
N ALA A 49 7.84 11.65 2.46
CA ALA A 49 7.18 12.29 3.60
C ALA A 49 6.94 11.31 4.77
N ASP A 50 6.47 10.10 4.47
CA ASP A 50 6.11 9.10 5.46
C ASP A 50 7.37 8.49 6.07
N ARG A 51 8.38 8.22 5.23
CA ARG A 51 9.72 7.83 5.68
C ARG A 51 10.29 8.85 6.67
N GLU A 52 10.22 10.15 6.34
CA GLU A 52 10.73 11.19 7.23
C GLU A 52 9.92 11.33 8.52
N TYR A 53 8.60 11.15 8.45
CA TYR A 53 7.75 11.11 9.64
C TYR A 53 8.11 9.93 10.56
N GLU A 54 8.32 8.74 10.00
CA GLU A 54 8.74 7.56 10.77
C GLU A 54 10.12 7.75 11.40
N ILE A 55 11.09 8.29 10.64
CA ILE A 55 12.41 8.63 11.18
C ILE A 55 12.28 9.62 12.35
N TYR A 56 11.48 10.68 12.17
CA TYR A 56 11.23 11.68 13.20
C TYR A 56 10.62 11.06 14.47
N SER A 57 9.55 10.29 14.30
CA SER A 57 8.80 9.68 15.41
C SER A 57 9.67 8.67 16.17
N GLN A 58 10.40 7.79 15.49
CA GLN A 58 11.31 6.85 16.14
C GLN A 58 12.41 7.56 16.94
N ILE A 59 13.03 8.60 16.38
CA ILE A 59 14.08 9.34 17.08
C ILE A 59 13.51 10.02 18.32
N LEU A 60 12.40 10.75 18.22
CA LEU A 60 11.84 11.48 19.37
C LEU A 60 11.19 10.57 20.42
N ALA A 61 10.72 9.39 20.03
CA ALA A 61 10.33 8.33 20.96
C ALA A 61 11.53 7.66 21.66
N GLY A 62 12.77 8.08 21.34
CA GLY A 62 13.98 7.59 21.94
C GLY A 62 14.50 6.29 21.34
N ASN A 63 14.12 5.90 20.12
CA ASN A 63 14.73 4.76 19.42
C ASN A 63 16.10 5.12 18.83
N VAL A 64 17.03 5.53 19.70
CA VAL A 64 18.41 5.89 19.36
C VAL A 64 19.36 5.01 20.21
N PRO A 65 20.41 4.40 19.61
CA PRO A 65 21.40 3.62 20.34
C PRO A 65 22.02 4.38 21.52
N ASP A 66 22.27 3.68 22.62
CA ASP A 66 22.73 4.31 23.87
C ASP A 66 24.06 5.04 23.71
N PHE A 67 24.97 4.48 22.89
CA PHE A 67 26.28 5.07 22.65
C PHE A 67 26.23 6.43 21.92
N LEU A 68 25.10 6.76 21.26
CA LEU A 68 24.90 8.05 20.59
C LEU A 68 24.24 9.09 21.51
N ARG A 69 23.68 8.66 22.64
CA ARG A 69 22.98 9.56 23.56
C ARG A 69 23.94 10.44 24.34
N THR A 70 25.16 9.99 24.59
CA THR A 70 26.22 10.77 25.24
C THR A 70 27.05 11.49 24.19
N LEU A 71 27.17 12.80 24.32
CA LEU A 71 27.90 13.64 23.38
C LEU A 71 29.38 13.72 23.73
N VAL A 72 30.22 13.69 22.70
CA VAL A 72 31.67 13.76 22.83
C VAL A 72 32.13 15.22 22.75
N PRO A 73 32.94 15.71 23.68
CA PRO A 73 33.53 17.04 23.59
C PRO A 73 34.60 17.10 22.48
N VAL A 74 34.54 18.14 21.67
CA VAL A 74 35.56 18.49 20.67
C VAL A 74 36.02 19.91 20.95
N THR A 75 37.33 20.07 21.16
CA THR A 75 37.95 21.37 21.49
C THR A 75 38.83 21.84 20.35
N ALA A 76 38.79 23.13 20.05
CA ALA A 76 39.65 23.78 19.08
C ALA A 76 40.08 25.18 19.56
N ASP A 77 41.25 25.58 19.11
CA ASP A 77 41.80 26.91 19.38
C ASP A 77 41.62 27.79 18.15
N THR A 78 41.26 29.05 18.34
CA THR A 78 41.14 30.01 17.24
C THR A 78 41.49 31.41 17.71
N ILE A 79 42.21 32.15 16.87
CA ILE A 79 42.57 33.53 17.14
C ILE A 79 41.42 34.45 16.71
N VAL A 80 40.88 35.23 17.66
CA VAL A 80 39.88 36.28 17.42
C VAL A 80 40.42 37.58 18.00
N GLY A 81 40.48 38.64 17.20
CA GLY A 81 40.99 39.94 17.66
C GLY A 81 42.42 39.91 18.22
N GLY A 82 43.26 38.95 17.80
CA GLY A 82 44.63 38.77 18.32
C GLY A 82 44.74 37.93 19.60
N THR A 83 43.61 37.48 20.17
CA THR A 83 43.57 36.61 21.37
C THR A 83 43.23 35.18 20.97
N ILE A 84 43.91 34.19 21.56
CA ILE A 84 43.55 32.78 21.40
C ILE A 84 42.34 32.49 22.28
N HIS A 85 41.29 31.97 21.67
CA HIS A 85 40.10 31.47 22.38
C HIS A 85 40.02 29.95 22.23
N HIS A 86 39.60 29.30 23.31
CA HIS A 86 39.34 27.86 23.37
C HIS A 86 37.84 27.62 23.23
N VAL A 87 37.42 26.98 22.14
CA VAL A 87 36.02 26.60 21.93
C VAL A 87 35.85 25.09 22.12
N THR A 88 34.89 24.70 22.96
CA THR A 88 34.49 23.29 23.13
C THR A 88 33.02 23.14 22.77
N PHE A 89 32.74 22.37 21.74
CA PHE A 89 31.38 21.94 21.37
C PHE A 89 31.22 20.44 21.60
N TYR A 90 29.98 19.99 21.78
CA TYR A 90 29.66 18.60 22.11
C TYR A 90 28.88 17.99 20.97
N VAL A 91 29.30 16.83 20.48
CA VAL A 91 28.80 16.25 19.23
C VAL A 91 28.45 14.78 19.42
N THR A 92 27.49 14.26 18.65
CA THR A 92 27.22 12.82 18.64
C THR A 92 28.48 12.04 18.24
N ALA A 93 28.72 10.92 18.93
CA ALA A 93 29.91 10.09 18.72
C ALA A 93 30.03 9.59 17.28
N ASP A 94 28.89 9.36 16.63
CA ASP A 94 28.79 9.01 15.22
C ASP A 94 27.59 9.74 14.59
N TYR A 95 27.28 9.43 13.33
CA TYR A 95 26.04 9.89 12.69
C TYR A 95 24.80 9.29 13.36
N LEU A 96 23.71 10.05 13.30
CA LEU A 96 22.43 9.69 13.91
C LEU A 96 21.92 8.35 13.35
N ALA A 97 21.45 7.50 14.26
CA ALA A 97 21.03 6.15 13.95
C ALA A 97 19.77 5.75 14.72
N ILE A 98 19.01 4.82 14.16
CA ILE A 98 17.83 4.20 14.78
C ILE A 98 18.14 2.74 15.09
N GLY A 99 17.72 2.26 16.26
CA GLY A 99 17.84 0.87 16.67
C GLY A 99 18.50 0.67 18.04
N THR A 100 19.29 -0.39 18.15
CA THR A 100 20.00 -0.82 19.37
C THR A 100 21.51 -0.74 19.17
N ASN A 101 22.32 -0.89 20.22
CA ASN A 101 23.78 -0.90 20.08
C ASN A 101 24.29 -2.02 19.14
N ASP A 102 23.60 -3.16 19.14
CA ASP A 102 24.00 -4.33 18.34
C ASP A 102 23.42 -4.29 16.92
N ASP A 103 22.25 -3.68 16.74
CA ASP A 103 21.54 -3.56 15.46
C ASP A 103 20.99 -2.15 15.29
N TYR A 104 21.77 -1.29 14.63
CA TYR A 104 21.40 0.07 14.26
C TYR A 104 21.58 0.37 12.77
N PHE A 105 20.77 1.31 12.30
CA PHE A 105 20.78 1.86 10.95
C PHE A 105 21.20 3.33 11.01
N LEU A 106 22.38 3.66 10.49
CA LEU A 106 22.76 5.05 10.22
C LEU A 106 21.74 5.61 9.22
N THR A 107 21.05 6.70 9.58
CA THR A 107 19.80 7.09 8.92
C THR A 107 20.00 8.34 8.04
N PRO A 108 20.31 8.20 6.73
CA PRO A 108 20.20 9.31 5.79
C PRO A 108 18.79 9.90 5.80
N MET A 109 18.71 11.23 5.75
CA MET A 109 17.47 12.00 5.72
C MET A 109 17.73 13.36 5.05
N THR A 110 16.66 14.09 4.72
CA THR A 110 16.80 15.44 4.16
C THR A 110 17.37 16.42 5.19
N PRO A 111 17.97 17.53 4.74
CA PRO A 111 18.34 18.61 5.66
C PRO A 111 17.16 19.20 6.44
N ILE A 112 15.94 19.15 5.89
CA ILE A 112 14.74 19.67 6.55
C ILE A 112 14.40 18.83 7.77
N LEU A 113 14.33 17.51 7.60
CA LEU A 113 14.13 16.60 8.73
C LEU A 113 15.29 16.68 9.74
N ALA A 114 16.53 16.71 9.26
CA ALA A 114 17.70 16.85 10.12
C ALA A 114 17.65 18.12 11.00
N GLN A 115 17.23 19.25 10.41
CA GLN A 115 17.03 20.51 11.15
C GLN A 115 15.91 20.41 12.17
N ARG A 116 14.79 19.73 11.86
CA ARG A 116 13.70 19.51 12.82
C ARG A 116 14.16 18.70 14.03
N ILE A 117 14.89 17.62 13.80
CA ILE A 117 15.46 16.79 14.87
C ILE A 117 16.45 17.61 15.69
N ALA A 118 17.33 18.36 15.04
CA ALA A 118 18.27 19.24 15.74
C ALA A 118 17.53 20.23 16.65
N ASN A 119 16.48 20.90 16.16
CA ASN A 119 15.68 21.83 16.95
C ASN A 119 14.99 21.14 18.14
N ALA A 120 14.35 19.98 17.90
CA ALA A 120 13.66 19.21 18.93
C ALA A 120 14.61 18.74 20.05
N LEU A 121 15.86 18.45 19.70
CA LEU A 121 16.89 17.99 20.64
C LEU A 121 17.78 19.11 21.19
N ASN A 122 17.44 20.37 20.95
CA ASN A 122 18.25 21.55 21.34
C ASN A 122 19.71 21.43 20.85
N CYS A 123 19.86 21.04 19.60
CA CYS A 123 21.08 20.83 18.84
C CYS A 123 21.13 21.74 17.60
N SER A 124 22.25 21.69 16.91
CA SER A 124 22.55 22.32 15.63
C SER A 124 23.19 21.27 14.71
N LEU A 125 23.04 21.44 13.40
CA LEU A 125 23.90 20.76 12.43
C LEU A 125 25.30 21.42 12.43
N PRO A 126 26.38 20.70 12.08
CA PRO A 126 27.72 21.25 12.09
C PRO A 126 27.94 22.21 10.91
N THR A 127 28.94 23.08 11.02
CA THR A 127 29.48 23.80 9.87
C THR A 127 30.62 23.00 9.22
N ARG A 128 31.08 23.46 8.06
CA ARG A 128 32.30 22.96 7.40
C ARG A 128 33.51 22.88 8.34
N LYS A 129 33.83 23.98 9.06
CA LYS A 129 34.94 24.03 10.02
C LYS A 129 34.78 23.02 11.17
N MET A 130 33.56 22.82 11.65
CA MET A 130 33.29 21.85 12.71
C MET A 130 33.52 20.43 12.22
N VAL A 131 33.07 20.07 11.01
CA VAL A 131 33.30 18.74 10.41
C VAL A 131 34.79 18.41 10.34
N ASP A 132 35.62 19.34 9.85
CA ASP A 132 37.08 19.13 9.81
C ASP A 132 37.69 18.96 11.20
N THR A 133 37.17 19.69 12.18
CA THR A 133 37.65 19.62 13.57
C THR A 133 37.25 18.31 14.24
N ILE A 134 36.02 17.84 13.98
CA ILE A 134 35.52 16.54 14.43
C ILE A 134 36.37 15.42 13.83
N TYR A 135 36.66 15.46 12.53
CA TYR A 135 37.49 14.43 11.89
C TYR A 135 38.91 14.37 12.50
N ARG A 136 39.53 15.52 12.77
CA ARG A 136 40.84 15.56 13.43
C ARG A 136 40.79 14.94 14.83
N ALA A 137 39.74 15.26 15.60
CA ALA A 137 39.55 14.74 16.96
C ALA A 137 39.08 13.27 17.02
N ALA A 138 38.51 12.74 15.95
CA ALA A 138 38.01 11.37 15.88
C ALA A 138 39.13 10.36 16.14
N THR A 139 38.87 9.42 17.04
CA THR A 139 39.82 8.34 17.39
C THR A 139 39.61 7.13 16.50
N ALA A 140 38.36 6.85 16.11
CA ALA A 140 38.03 5.89 15.06
C ALA A 140 37.89 6.65 13.72
N LYS A 141 38.68 6.26 12.72
CA LYS A 141 38.64 6.84 11.38
C LYS A 141 38.34 5.75 10.37
N LEU A 142 37.27 5.92 9.60
CA LEU A 142 36.84 4.97 8.59
C LEU A 142 37.17 5.53 7.20
N ALA A 143 37.51 4.64 6.26
CA ALA A 143 37.81 5.05 4.90
C ALA A 143 36.50 5.25 4.11
N PRO A 144 36.42 6.26 3.24
CA PRO A 144 35.25 6.46 2.38
C PRO A 144 34.93 5.21 1.55
N SER A 145 33.65 4.81 1.52
CA SER A 145 33.18 3.62 0.79
C SER A 145 32.05 3.98 -0.19
N PRO A 146 32.35 4.69 -1.28
CA PRO A 146 31.35 5.14 -2.23
C PRO A 146 30.70 3.98 -3.00
N ILE A 147 29.39 4.08 -3.21
CA ILE A 147 28.62 3.25 -4.15
C ILE A 147 28.51 4.01 -5.48
N PRO A 148 28.76 3.37 -6.64
CA PRO A 148 28.63 4.01 -7.94
C PRO A 148 27.25 4.68 -8.14
N PRO A 149 27.19 5.83 -8.81
CA PRO A 149 25.91 6.50 -9.05
C PRO A 149 24.89 5.62 -9.77
N SER A 150 23.65 5.61 -9.27
CA SER A 150 22.50 4.92 -9.88
C SER A 150 21.21 5.67 -9.59
N ALA A 151 20.13 5.32 -10.30
CA ALA A 151 18.79 5.87 -10.03
C ALA A 151 18.26 5.51 -8.62
N HIS A 152 18.79 4.45 -8.00
CA HIS A 152 18.34 3.96 -6.70
C HIS A 152 19.11 4.56 -5.51
N MET A 153 20.05 5.48 -5.73
CA MET A 153 20.92 5.98 -4.65
C MET A 153 20.20 6.71 -3.50
N THR A 154 18.94 7.12 -3.71
CA THR A 154 18.06 7.78 -2.75
C THR A 154 17.10 6.81 -2.03
N THR A 155 17.16 5.51 -2.34
CA THR A 155 16.29 4.49 -1.76
C THR A 155 16.91 3.88 -0.50
N VAL A 156 16.06 3.47 0.43
CA VAL A 156 16.46 2.85 1.69
C VAL A 156 17.28 1.57 1.50
N PRO A 157 17.00 0.68 0.51
CA PRO A 157 17.88 -0.45 0.23
C PRO A 157 19.34 -0.07 -0.01
N VAL A 158 19.61 1.01 -0.76
CA VAL A 158 20.99 1.50 -0.97
C VAL A 158 21.55 2.15 0.29
N PHE A 159 20.70 2.80 1.11
CA PHE A 159 21.12 3.30 2.42
C PHE A 159 21.57 2.15 3.33
N ALA A 160 20.82 1.05 3.36
CA ALA A 160 21.11 -0.15 4.14
C ALA A 160 22.35 -0.90 3.63
N GLN A 161 22.55 -0.95 2.31
CA GLN A 161 23.78 -1.46 1.70
C GLN A 161 24.99 -0.66 2.20
N HIS A 162 24.94 0.67 2.12
CA HIS A 162 26.05 1.51 2.60
C HIS A 162 26.23 1.41 4.13
N ASN A 163 25.14 1.34 4.90
CA ASN A 163 25.20 1.10 6.34
C ASN A 163 25.97 -0.19 6.65
N THR A 164 25.74 -1.26 5.88
CA THR A 164 26.46 -2.54 6.04
C THR A 164 27.95 -2.39 5.72
N MET A 165 28.31 -1.65 4.67
CA MET A 165 29.70 -1.37 4.30
C MET A 165 30.44 -0.57 5.39
N VAL A 166 29.78 0.45 5.97
CA VAL A 166 30.33 1.24 7.09
C VAL A 166 30.44 0.40 8.35
N ARG A 167 29.43 -0.41 8.68
CA ARG A 167 29.41 -1.32 9.83
C ARG A 167 30.55 -2.32 9.79
N ALA A 168 30.79 -2.95 8.64
CA ALA A 168 31.90 -3.89 8.48
C ALA A 168 33.26 -3.25 8.80
N GLN A 169 33.48 -2.00 8.39
CA GLN A 169 34.68 -1.25 8.79
C GLN A 169 34.67 -0.93 10.29
N ARG A 170 33.54 -0.45 10.83
CA ARG A 170 33.42 -0.07 12.23
C ARG A 170 33.69 -1.24 13.17
N ASP A 171 33.12 -2.41 12.88
CA ASP A 171 33.24 -3.63 13.67
C ASP A 171 34.71 -4.07 13.83
N SER A 172 35.51 -3.93 12.77
CA SER A 172 36.95 -4.21 12.82
C SER A 172 37.74 -3.30 13.78
N GLN A 173 37.18 -2.14 14.14
CA GLN A 173 37.79 -1.15 15.02
C GLN A 173 37.18 -1.11 16.43
N ILE A 174 36.07 -1.80 16.71
CA ILE A 174 35.35 -1.72 18.00
C ILE A 174 36.26 -2.12 19.18
N ALA A 175 37.14 -3.11 19.00
CA ALA A 175 38.05 -3.56 20.06
C ALA A 175 39.05 -2.46 20.50
N ALA A 176 39.54 -1.63 19.56
CA ALA A 176 40.47 -0.54 19.84
C ALA A 176 39.74 0.79 20.16
N HIS A 177 38.58 0.99 19.56
CA HIS A 177 37.75 2.19 19.68
C HIS A 177 36.30 1.75 19.94
N PRO A 178 35.91 1.54 21.21
CA PRO A 178 34.57 1.07 21.57
C PRO A 178 33.44 1.96 21.04
N LEU A 179 32.20 1.45 21.05
CA LEU A 179 31.01 2.28 20.76
C LEU A 179 30.98 3.49 21.71
N GLY A 180 30.68 4.67 21.16
CA GLY A 180 30.78 5.95 21.88
C GLY A 180 32.12 6.70 21.66
N ALA A 181 33.14 6.03 21.10
CA ALA A 181 34.33 6.72 20.57
C ALA A 181 33.93 7.60 19.38
N LEU A 182 34.53 8.79 19.26
CA LEU A 182 34.26 9.70 18.15
C LEU A 182 34.73 9.11 16.82
N VAL A 183 33.79 8.95 15.89
CA VAL A 183 33.97 8.39 14.54
C VAL A 183 33.94 9.50 13.49
N GLY A 184 34.79 9.38 12.48
CA GLY A 184 34.70 10.21 11.27
C GLY A 184 35.24 9.52 10.02
N GLY A 185 34.88 10.07 8.84
CA GLY A 185 35.36 9.61 7.53
C GLY A 185 34.43 8.63 6.80
N ASP A 186 33.32 8.22 7.41
CA ASP A 186 32.40 7.23 6.87
C ASP A 186 31.27 7.80 6.01
N LYS A 187 30.87 9.07 6.18
CA LYS A 187 29.81 9.73 5.39
C LYS A 187 30.15 11.18 5.04
N LYS A 188 29.31 11.79 4.19
CA LYS A 188 29.26 13.24 3.95
C LYS A 188 28.35 13.87 5.00
N ASP A 189 28.84 14.85 5.74
CA ASP A 189 28.02 15.59 6.70
C ASP A 189 27.06 16.51 5.94
N VAL A 190 25.78 16.50 6.33
CA VAL A 190 24.85 17.59 6.00
C VAL A 190 25.13 18.75 6.96
N ILE A 191 25.44 19.93 6.42
CA ILE A 191 25.97 21.05 7.19
C ILE A 191 25.13 22.33 7.07
N ILE A 192 25.37 23.25 8.00
CA ILE A 192 24.96 24.65 7.92
C ILE A 192 26.02 25.43 7.13
N SER A 193 25.58 26.29 6.22
CA SER A 193 26.44 27.12 5.38
C SER A 193 25.72 28.39 4.93
N ASN A 194 26.49 29.43 4.59
CA ASN A 194 25.96 30.67 4.03
C ASN A 194 25.32 30.47 2.65
N VAL A 195 25.64 29.38 1.95
CA VAL A 195 25.11 29.11 0.60
C VAL A 195 23.65 28.65 0.58
N ILE A 196 23.10 28.22 1.73
CA ILE A 196 21.71 27.75 1.84
C ILE A 196 20.72 28.81 1.34
N TYR A 197 20.82 30.05 1.83
CA TYR A 197 19.81 31.09 1.56
C TYR A 197 19.92 31.76 0.19
N PRO A 198 21.12 32.08 -0.33
CA PRO A 198 21.29 32.60 -1.69
C PRO A 198 20.99 31.57 -2.79
N SER A 199 20.93 30.27 -2.46
CA SER A 199 20.62 29.22 -3.42
C SER A 199 19.18 29.33 -3.98
N LYS A 200 18.96 28.73 -5.17
CA LYS A 200 17.69 28.72 -5.92
C LYS A 200 16.50 28.25 -5.05
N SER A 201 15.27 28.43 -5.54
CA SER A 201 14.07 27.77 -4.99
C SER A 201 13.78 26.50 -5.81
N PRO A 202 13.50 25.33 -5.20
CA PRO A 202 13.61 25.03 -3.76
C PRO A 202 15.06 25.14 -3.26
N LYS A 203 15.25 25.33 -1.94
CA LYS A 203 16.60 25.48 -1.35
C LYS A 203 17.43 24.22 -1.55
N ARG A 204 18.73 24.31 -1.24
CA ARG A 204 19.69 23.25 -1.50
C ARG A 204 20.16 22.57 -0.22
N VAL A 205 20.32 21.25 -0.27
CA VAL A 205 21.08 20.52 0.74
C VAL A 205 22.57 20.82 0.56
N VAL A 206 23.25 21.17 1.65
CA VAL A 206 24.69 21.45 1.64
C VAL A 206 25.43 20.32 2.33
N ILE A 207 26.34 19.69 1.60
CA ILE A 207 27.11 18.54 2.07
C ILE A 207 28.62 18.80 2.01
N TYR A 208 29.35 18.20 2.95
CA TYR A 208 30.79 18.37 3.07
C TYR A 208 31.47 17.16 3.74
N GLY A 209 32.77 16.95 3.47
CA GLY A 209 33.63 16.07 4.26
C GLY A 209 33.94 14.74 3.58
N TRP A 210 33.58 13.63 4.25
CA TRP A 210 33.92 12.27 3.84
C TRP A 210 35.44 12.10 3.64
N HIS A 211 36.19 12.30 4.73
CA HIS A 211 37.65 12.37 4.70
C HIS A 211 38.31 11.00 4.54
N LYS A 212 39.31 10.93 3.67
CA LYS A 212 40.28 9.82 3.63
C LYS A 212 41.10 9.79 4.90
N LEU A 213 41.74 8.65 5.18
CA LEU A 213 42.56 8.45 6.39
C LEU A 213 43.71 9.47 6.55
N ASP A 214 44.21 10.04 5.44
CA ASP A 214 45.21 11.12 5.43
C ASP A 214 44.64 12.52 5.74
N GLY A 215 43.33 12.63 5.94
CA GLY A 215 42.60 13.88 6.18
C GLY A 215 42.17 14.63 4.93
N VAL A 216 42.43 14.11 3.73
CA VAL A 216 41.95 14.71 2.49
C VAL A 216 40.47 14.38 2.31
N ARG A 217 39.62 15.41 2.28
CA ARG A 217 38.18 15.28 1.98
C ARG A 217 37.96 14.82 0.53
N ILE A 218 36.99 13.92 0.31
CA ILE A 218 36.52 13.61 -1.05
C ILE A 218 35.27 14.41 -1.44
N GLN A 219 34.53 14.91 -0.46
CA GLN A 219 33.38 15.79 -0.68
C GLN A 219 33.76 17.25 -0.37
N PRO A 220 34.02 18.09 -1.38
CA PRO A 220 34.09 19.54 -1.18
C PRO A 220 32.72 20.11 -0.80
N LEU A 221 32.68 21.40 -0.43
CA LEU A 221 31.42 22.10 -0.17
C LEU A 221 30.55 22.04 -1.42
N TYR A 222 29.35 21.46 -1.30
CA TYR A 222 28.49 21.19 -2.45
C TYR A 222 27.02 21.41 -2.10
N ASP A 223 26.32 22.14 -2.96
CA ASP A 223 24.91 22.53 -2.84
C ASP A 223 24.11 22.20 -4.13
N GLY A 224 24.53 21.18 -4.87
CA GLY A 224 23.94 20.88 -6.19
C GLY A 224 22.56 20.21 -6.16
N HIS A 225 22.14 19.66 -5.02
CA HIS A 225 20.85 18.99 -4.87
C HIS A 225 19.84 19.84 -4.08
N GLU A 226 18.56 19.67 -4.37
CA GLU A 226 17.45 20.31 -3.65
C GLU A 226 17.33 19.80 -2.20
N GLU A 227 16.62 20.55 -1.36
CA GLU A 227 16.43 20.29 0.07
C GLU A 227 15.59 19.03 0.36
N THR A 228 14.92 18.47 -0.65
CA THR A 228 14.21 17.18 -0.62
C THR A 228 15.11 15.98 -0.96
N TYR A 229 16.37 16.22 -1.31
CA TYR A 229 17.31 15.17 -1.70
C TYR A 229 18.06 14.59 -0.50
N ALA A 230 18.11 13.27 -0.42
CA ALA A 230 18.98 12.52 0.47
C ALA A 230 19.44 11.22 -0.20
N ASP A 231 20.75 10.99 -0.22
CA ASP A 231 21.35 9.75 -0.73
C ASP A 231 22.00 8.93 0.40
N TYR A 232 22.44 7.71 0.07
CA TYR A 232 23.10 6.80 1.01
C TYR A 232 24.32 7.39 1.75
N SER A 233 24.96 8.40 1.16
CA SER A 233 26.21 8.98 1.63
C SER A 233 25.99 10.10 2.64
N HIS A 234 24.76 10.62 2.77
CA HIS A 234 24.43 11.62 3.77
C HIS A 234 24.58 11.05 5.20
N GLY A 235 25.18 11.85 6.06
CA GLY A 235 25.32 11.61 7.49
C GLY A 235 24.84 12.83 8.27
N ILE A 236 23.94 12.59 9.23
CA ILE A 236 23.43 13.64 10.12
C ILE A 236 24.17 13.58 11.43
N ARG A 237 24.90 14.64 11.76
CA ARG A 237 25.63 14.76 13.01
C ARG A 237 25.01 15.88 13.83
N LEU A 238 24.72 15.61 15.10
CA LEU A 238 24.12 16.61 15.99
C LEU A 238 25.19 17.20 16.88
N VAL A 239 25.32 18.52 16.84
CA VAL A 239 26.11 19.30 17.78
C VAL A 239 25.14 19.89 18.79
N GLN A 240 25.37 19.73 20.09
CA GLN A 240 24.59 20.44 21.09
C GLN A 240 24.63 21.95 20.83
N ASN A 241 23.47 22.59 20.94
CA ASN A 241 23.38 24.03 20.69
C ASN A 241 24.17 24.84 21.74
N ALA A 242 24.35 24.32 22.96
CA ALA A 242 25.23 24.92 23.95
C ALA A 242 26.72 24.67 23.60
N VAL A 243 27.52 25.74 23.62
CA VAL A 243 28.97 25.71 23.34
C VAL A 243 29.72 26.44 24.44
N ARG A 244 30.90 25.94 24.82
CA ARG A 244 31.78 26.63 25.78
C ARG A 244 32.85 27.41 25.03
N ILE A 245 33.09 28.65 25.46
CA ILE A 245 34.14 29.52 24.97
C ILE A 245 34.93 29.98 26.19
N ASP A 246 36.17 29.51 26.31
CA ASP A 246 37.02 29.70 27.48
C ASP A 246 36.29 29.25 28.76
N THR A 247 35.94 30.19 29.64
CA THR A 247 35.18 29.96 30.88
C THR A 247 33.68 30.23 30.74
N SER A 248 33.25 30.80 29.61
CA SER A 248 31.87 31.24 29.36
C SER A 248 31.09 30.22 28.52
N SER A 249 29.75 30.30 28.54
CA SER A 249 28.86 29.51 27.69
C SER A 249 28.12 30.42 26.71
N SER A 250 27.91 29.94 25.49
CA SER A 250 27.13 30.59 24.45
C SER A 250 26.30 29.54 23.70
N THR A 251 25.65 29.93 22.61
CA THR A 251 25.00 28.99 21.69
C THR A 251 25.70 28.95 20.34
N VAL A 252 25.64 27.81 19.65
CA VAL A 252 26.16 27.67 18.27
C VAL A 252 25.56 28.75 17.38
N ALA A 253 24.24 28.96 17.46
CA ALA A 253 23.56 30.00 16.69
C ALA A 253 24.08 31.42 16.99
N SER A 254 24.24 31.78 18.27
CA SER A 254 24.77 33.10 18.67
C SER A 254 26.21 33.32 18.21
N VAL A 255 27.06 32.29 18.35
CA VAL A 255 28.46 32.35 17.91
C VAL A 255 28.56 32.50 16.40
N LEU A 256 27.75 31.74 15.65
CA LEU A 256 27.74 31.80 14.19
C LEU A 256 27.22 33.15 13.66
N ALA A 257 26.22 33.74 14.31
CA ALA A 257 25.67 35.04 13.90
C ALA A 257 26.59 36.23 14.22
N ASP A 258 27.48 36.10 15.22
CA ASP A 258 28.38 37.16 15.65
C ASP A 258 29.58 37.36 14.69
N PRO A 259 29.77 38.56 14.11
CA PRO A 259 30.85 38.82 13.15
C PRO A 259 32.27 38.61 13.68
N ALA A 260 32.49 38.74 15.00
CA ALA A 260 33.79 38.50 15.64
C ALA A 260 33.96 37.03 16.02
N LEU A 261 32.95 36.45 16.70
CA LEU A 261 33.04 35.10 17.26
C LEU A 261 32.77 33.98 16.24
N CYS A 262 32.13 34.27 15.10
CA CYS A 262 31.82 33.25 14.09
C CYS A 262 33.04 32.44 13.66
N ARG A 263 34.23 33.05 13.65
CA ARG A 263 35.48 32.39 13.32
C ARG A 263 35.79 31.18 14.20
N LEU A 264 35.25 31.10 15.42
CA LEU A 264 35.41 29.94 16.29
C LEU A 264 34.80 28.68 15.66
N LEU A 265 33.64 28.82 15.01
CA LEU A 265 32.84 27.70 14.49
C LEU A 265 32.64 27.72 12.98
N SER A 266 33.00 28.78 12.26
CA SER A 266 32.80 28.95 10.82
C SER A 266 34.05 29.48 10.16
N ASP A 267 34.30 29.03 8.94
CA ASP A 267 35.30 29.57 8.02
C ASP A 267 34.65 30.18 6.76
N GLU A 268 33.35 30.46 6.82
CA GLU A 268 32.58 31.21 5.83
C GLU A 268 32.24 32.65 6.32
N GLY A 269 32.77 33.04 7.47
CA GLY A 269 32.38 34.26 8.18
C GLY A 269 31.09 34.08 8.99
N ALA A 270 30.40 35.18 9.27
CA ALA A 270 29.15 35.16 10.01
C ALA A 270 28.06 34.42 9.23
N VAL A 271 27.31 33.57 9.91
CA VAL A 271 26.17 32.83 9.39
C VAL A 271 24.91 33.32 10.12
N PRO A 272 24.27 34.40 9.65
CA PRO A 272 23.16 35.05 10.35
C PRO A 272 21.91 34.16 10.45
N ASN A 273 21.76 33.21 9.53
CA ASN A 273 20.70 32.21 9.55
C ASN A 273 21.32 30.81 9.69
N PRO A 274 21.71 30.40 10.90
CA PRO A 274 22.42 29.15 11.13
C PRO A 274 21.44 27.96 11.19
N GLY A 275 20.83 27.64 10.04
CA GLY A 275 19.93 26.49 9.91
C GLY A 275 19.22 26.44 8.55
N TYR A 276 18.49 25.36 8.31
CA TYR A 276 17.60 25.22 7.15
C TYR A 276 16.21 25.82 7.45
N PRO A 277 15.52 26.38 6.43
CA PRO A 277 14.14 26.83 6.61
C PRO A 277 13.23 25.62 6.83
N ILE A 278 12.51 25.58 7.95
CA ILE A 278 11.56 24.51 8.26
C ILE A 278 10.12 25.02 8.11
N GLY A 279 9.27 24.29 7.39
CA GLY A 279 7.81 24.45 7.42
C GLY A 279 7.17 23.67 8.57
N ASP A 280 5.89 23.30 8.48
CA ASP A 280 5.28 22.32 9.40
C ASP A 280 5.61 20.88 8.97
N LEU A 281 5.81 19.96 9.93
CA LEU A 281 5.91 18.53 9.61
C LEU A 281 4.49 18.03 9.35
N GLN A 282 4.23 17.55 8.14
CA GLN A 282 2.91 17.04 7.80
C GLN A 282 2.73 15.64 8.40
N LEU A 283 1.62 15.47 9.13
CA LEU A 283 1.18 14.16 9.61
C LEU A 283 0.72 13.33 8.39
N PRO A 284 1.27 12.13 8.16
CA PRO A 284 0.87 11.30 7.02
C PRO A 284 -0.58 10.84 7.17
N PRO A 285 -1.29 10.60 6.05
CA PRO A 285 -2.63 10.02 6.09
C PRO A 285 -2.59 8.62 6.75
N PRO A 286 -3.68 8.16 7.37
CA PRO A 286 -3.78 6.79 7.87
C PRO A 286 -3.64 5.80 6.70
N ARG A 287 -2.64 4.92 6.77
CA ARG A 287 -2.41 3.87 5.77
C ARG A 287 -2.73 2.46 6.26
N SER A 288 -2.43 2.12 7.51
CA SER A 288 -2.73 0.79 8.05
C SER A 288 -4.11 0.77 8.75
N PHE A 289 -5.16 0.54 7.98
CA PHE A 289 -6.52 0.39 8.51
C PHE A 289 -7.38 -0.59 7.70
N GLY A 290 -8.41 -1.12 8.35
CA GLY A 290 -9.41 -1.99 7.71
C GLY A 290 -10.82 -1.72 8.23
N VAL A 291 -11.80 -1.99 7.37
CA VAL A 291 -13.23 -1.84 7.65
C VAL A 291 -13.87 -3.23 7.59
N PHE A 292 -14.17 -3.76 8.76
CA PHE A 292 -14.61 -5.12 8.99
C PHE A 292 -16.08 -5.18 9.37
N ARG A 293 -16.75 -6.26 8.99
CA ARG A 293 -18.10 -6.54 9.48
C ARG A 293 -18.05 -6.79 10.99
N GLU A 294 -18.84 -6.05 11.75
CA GLU A 294 -19.09 -6.34 13.17
C GLU A 294 -20.36 -7.20 13.30
N ASP A 295 -21.47 -6.68 12.78
CA ASP A 295 -22.78 -7.34 12.80
C ASP A 295 -23.63 -6.93 11.58
N GLY A 296 -24.93 -7.24 11.58
CA GLY A 296 -25.84 -6.92 10.48
C GLY A 296 -26.11 -5.44 10.24
N ARG A 297 -25.72 -4.56 11.16
CA ARG A 297 -25.95 -3.10 11.13
C ARG A 297 -24.75 -2.29 11.63
N SER A 298 -23.61 -2.93 11.84
CA SER A 298 -22.42 -2.29 12.40
C SER A 298 -21.17 -2.76 11.68
N LEU A 299 -20.20 -1.85 11.54
CA LEU A 299 -18.88 -2.11 10.98
C LEU A 299 -17.81 -1.73 12.01
N ARG A 300 -16.81 -2.59 12.17
CA ARG A 300 -15.63 -2.34 13.00
C ARG A 300 -14.51 -1.79 12.13
N ILE A 301 -13.96 -0.66 12.54
CA ILE A 301 -12.81 -0.05 11.90
C ILE A 301 -11.62 -0.32 12.81
N LEU A 302 -10.62 -1.03 12.31
CA LEU A 302 -9.37 -1.29 13.03
C LEU A 302 -8.25 -0.46 12.41
N LEU A 303 -7.38 0.08 13.26
CA LEU A 303 -6.22 0.86 12.86
C LEU A 303 -4.97 0.38 13.58
N LYS A 304 -3.85 0.48 12.87
CA LYS A 304 -2.54 0.50 13.50
C LYS A 304 -1.99 1.93 13.42
N GLY A 305 -2.09 2.64 14.54
CA GLY A 305 -1.72 4.05 14.58
C GLY A 305 -0.22 4.31 14.71
N THR A 306 0.18 5.54 14.41
CA THR A 306 1.51 6.07 14.76
C THR A 306 1.53 6.45 16.23
N ASN A 307 2.70 6.39 16.87
CA ASN A 307 2.85 6.57 18.33
C ASN A 307 2.27 7.90 18.86
N ASP A 308 2.16 8.92 18.02
CA ASP A 308 1.74 10.27 18.41
C ASP A 308 0.27 10.59 18.08
N THR A 309 -0.46 9.65 17.45
CA THR A 309 -1.87 9.87 17.07
C THR A 309 -2.79 9.77 18.30
N THR A 310 -3.55 10.83 18.55
CA THR A 310 -4.47 10.88 19.70
C THR A 310 -5.81 10.21 19.39
N HIS A 311 -6.32 10.42 18.18
CA HIS A 311 -7.59 9.87 17.69
C HIS A 311 -7.64 9.97 16.18
N TYR A 312 -8.62 9.30 15.58
CA TYR A 312 -8.95 9.45 14.17
C TYR A 312 -10.34 10.02 13.99
N ILE A 313 -10.56 10.67 12.85
CA ILE A 313 -11.90 11.05 12.39
C ILE A 313 -12.19 10.21 11.15
N ALA A 314 -13.19 9.35 11.23
CA ALA A 314 -13.70 8.60 10.09
C ALA A 314 -14.88 9.34 9.48
N TYR A 315 -14.75 9.66 8.20
CA TYR A 315 -15.79 10.24 7.36
C TYR A 315 -16.51 9.13 6.63
N THR A 316 -17.84 9.16 6.61
CA THR A 316 -18.66 8.08 6.05
C THR A 316 -19.52 8.54 4.88
N GLY A 317 -19.71 7.66 3.90
CA GLY A 317 -20.50 7.92 2.69
C GLY A 317 -21.16 6.67 2.12
N THR A 318 -22.04 6.84 1.13
CA THR A 318 -22.81 5.74 0.50
C THR A 318 -22.44 5.52 -0.97
N ASP A 319 -21.67 6.41 -1.59
CA ASP A 319 -21.28 6.36 -3.01
C ASP A 319 -19.75 6.27 -3.23
N GLY A 320 -18.98 6.44 -2.16
CA GLY A 320 -17.51 6.52 -2.15
C GLY A 320 -16.93 7.83 -2.68
N VAL A 321 -17.77 8.82 -2.98
CA VAL A 321 -17.37 10.15 -3.48
C VAL A 321 -17.71 11.23 -2.46
N SER A 322 -18.92 11.18 -1.92
CA SER A 322 -19.45 12.15 -0.98
C SER A 322 -19.40 11.57 0.43
N PHE A 323 -18.66 12.23 1.32
CA PHE A 323 -18.59 11.87 2.73
C PHE A 323 -19.23 12.97 3.57
N ARG A 324 -20.42 12.69 4.13
CA ARG A 324 -21.28 13.70 4.74
C ARG A 324 -21.33 13.61 6.26
N ASP A 325 -21.21 12.41 6.78
CA ASP A 325 -21.21 12.15 8.21
C ASP A 325 -19.79 11.83 8.69
N SER A 326 -19.57 11.94 9.99
CA SER A 326 -18.31 11.51 10.60
C SER A 326 -18.52 10.92 11.98
N LEU A 327 -17.58 10.07 12.39
CA LEU A 327 -17.46 9.60 13.76
C LEU A 327 -16.02 9.68 14.26
N LEU A 328 -15.89 9.85 15.57
CA LEU A 328 -14.61 9.84 16.27
C LEU A 328 -14.19 8.40 16.54
N LEU A 329 -12.93 8.07 16.25
CA LEU A 329 -12.33 6.78 16.53
C LEU A 329 -11.19 6.94 17.53
N GLY A 330 -11.00 5.95 18.39
CA GLY A 330 -9.80 5.87 19.22
C GLY A 330 -8.54 5.55 18.40
N PRO A 331 -7.36 5.51 19.04
CA PRO A 331 -6.09 5.24 18.36
C PRO A 331 -6.01 3.85 17.71
N GLU A 332 -6.77 2.87 18.20
CA GLU A 332 -6.87 1.52 17.62
C GLU A 332 -8.12 1.33 16.75
N GLY A 333 -8.95 2.38 16.60
CA GLY A 333 -10.19 2.35 15.84
C GLY A 333 -11.46 2.42 16.68
N GLY A 334 -12.54 1.78 16.19
CA GLY A 334 -13.87 1.89 16.77
C GLY A 334 -14.96 1.19 15.96
N VAL A 335 -16.23 1.40 16.32
CA VAL A 335 -17.38 0.77 15.66
C VAL A 335 -18.33 1.84 15.12
N ALA A 336 -18.64 1.75 13.82
CA ALA A 336 -19.71 2.51 13.18
C ALA A 336 -21.01 1.69 13.26
N ALA A 337 -21.94 2.10 14.12
CA ALA A 337 -23.19 1.38 14.38
C ALA A 337 -24.42 2.07 13.74
N GLY A 338 -25.54 1.34 13.67
CA GLY A 338 -26.81 1.88 13.19
C GLY A 338 -26.94 1.96 11.66
N LEU A 339 -25.99 1.37 10.93
CA LEU A 339 -25.90 1.39 9.48
C LEU A 339 -27.02 0.59 8.81
N THR A 340 -27.30 0.92 7.56
CA THR A 340 -28.28 0.19 6.73
C THR A 340 -27.72 -1.18 6.34
N ALA A 341 -28.41 -2.24 6.75
CA ALA A 341 -28.05 -3.61 6.41
C ALA A 341 -27.99 -3.82 4.88
N ASP A 342 -27.07 -4.68 4.43
CA ASP A 342 -26.88 -5.09 3.03
C ASP A 342 -26.62 -3.91 2.06
N SER A 343 -26.13 -2.77 2.57
CA SER A 343 -25.75 -1.59 1.78
C SER A 343 -24.29 -1.23 2.00
N ILE A 344 -23.56 -0.87 0.93
CA ILE A 344 -22.15 -0.49 1.04
C ILE A 344 -22.03 0.82 1.84
N CYS A 345 -21.14 0.83 2.83
CA CYS A 345 -20.71 2.03 3.53
C CYS A 345 -19.22 2.28 3.24
N PHE A 346 -18.91 3.50 2.82
CA PHE A 346 -17.56 3.94 2.45
C PHE A 346 -16.95 4.81 3.54
N PHE A 347 -15.64 4.71 3.72
CA PHE A 347 -14.89 5.40 4.76
C PHE A 347 -13.62 6.06 4.21
N ARG A 348 -13.34 7.27 4.67
CA ARG A 348 -12.00 7.90 4.64
C ARG A 348 -11.65 8.39 6.02
N LEU A 349 -10.39 8.26 6.40
CA LEU A 349 -9.92 8.60 7.74
C LEU A 349 -8.89 9.72 7.67
N ARG A 350 -8.77 10.48 8.76
CA ARG A 350 -7.59 11.31 9.03
C ARG A 350 -7.10 11.07 10.44
N ALA A 351 -5.80 11.08 10.62
CA ALA A 351 -5.15 11.07 11.92
C ALA A 351 -5.16 12.48 12.53
N VAL A 352 -5.24 12.56 13.86
CA VAL A 352 -5.17 13.81 14.60
C VAL A 352 -4.17 13.68 15.76
N THR A 353 -3.22 14.60 15.81
CA THR A 353 -2.31 14.81 16.95
C THR A 353 -2.68 16.12 17.66
N PRO A 354 -2.07 16.47 18.82
CA PRO A 354 -2.34 17.74 19.49
C PRO A 354 -1.99 18.97 18.64
N SER A 355 -1.11 18.82 17.64
CA SER A 355 -0.56 19.92 16.84
C SER A 355 -0.94 19.89 15.36
N ALA A 356 -1.49 18.79 14.84
CA ALA A 356 -1.78 18.63 13.42
C ALA A 356 -2.92 17.64 13.12
N ALA A 357 -3.47 17.74 11.91
CA ALA A 357 -4.34 16.74 11.32
C ALA A 357 -3.77 16.32 9.95
N SER A 358 -3.87 15.04 9.61
CA SER A 358 -3.36 14.51 8.35
C SER A 358 -4.28 14.86 7.17
N PRO A 359 -3.80 14.71 5.93
CA PRO A 359 -4.67 14.46 4.78
C PRO A 359 -5.59 13.24 5.00
N LEU A 360 -6.61 13.12 4.15
CA LEU A 360 -7.50 11.96 4.15
C LEU A 360 -6.77 10.73 3.59
N SER A 361 -7.06 9.57 4.16
CA SER A 361 -6.68 8.26 3.64
C SER A 361 -7.28 8.00 2.25
N GLU A 362 -6.88 6.88 1.65
CA GLU A 362 -7.66 6.17 0.64
C GLU A 362 -9.09 5.84 1.09
N VAL A 363 -9.92 5.37 0.15
CA VAL A 363 -11.30 4.96 0.41
C VAL A 363 -11.37 3.46 0.64
N LEU A 364 -11.87 3.06 1.81
CA LEU A 364 -12.25 1.68 2.11
C LEU A 364 -13.78 1.56 2.23
N ALA A 365 -14.31 0.34 2.13
CA ALA A 365 -15.73 0.08 2.24
C ALA A 365 -16.04 -1.31 2.80
N ALA A 366 -17.21 -1.45 3.40
CA ALA A 366 -17.74 -2.75 3.78
C ALA A 366 -19.26 -2.76 3.75
N VAL A 367 -19.84 -3.96 3.81
CA VAL A 367 -21.28 -4.17 3.85
C VAL A 367 -21.66 -4.75 5.22
N PRO A 368 -22.37 -4.00 6.09
CA PRO A 368 -22.92 -4.56 7.32
C PRO A 368 -24.03 -5.53 6.92
N SER A 369 -23.89 -6.80 7.29
CA SER A 369 -24.79 -7.86 6.82
C SER A 369 -24.90 -9.01 7.82
N SER A 370 -26.04 -9.67 7.86
CA SER A 370 -26.19 -10.95 8.57
C SER A 370 -25.83 -12.16 7.69
N ARG A 371 -25.52 -11.94 6.41
CA ARG A 371 -25.14 -12.98 5.45
C ARG A 371 -23.70 -13.46 5.69
N PRO A 372 -23.31 -14.62 5.12
CA PRO A 372 -21.91 -15.03 5.08
C PRO A 372 -21.04 -13.90 4.53
N HIS A 373 -19.94 -13.64 5.22
CA HIS A 373 -19.01 -12.55 4.95
C HIS A 373 -17.63 -13.18 4.80
N ASP A 374 -17.29 -13.51 3.55
CA ASP A 374 -16.15 -14.35 3.21
C ASP A 374 -15.24 -13.72 2.14
N VAL A 375 -15.52 -12.48 1.75
CA VAL A 375 -14.73 -11.68 0.80
C VAL A 375 -14.02 -10.54 1.53
N LEU A 376 -12.71 -10.47 1.38
CA LEU A 376 -11.89 -9.31 1.70
C LEU A 376 -11.40 -8.66 0.41
N ILE A 377 -11.68 -7.37 0.24
CA ILE A 377 -11.11 -6.56 -0.82
C ILE A 377 -9.90 -5.84 -0.24
N VAL A 378 -8.72 -6.09 -0.77
CA VAL A 378 -7.49 -5.40 -0.36
C VAL A 378 -7.18 -4.32 -1.40
N ASN A 379 -7.15 -3.08 -0.97
CA ASN A 379 -6.60 -2.01 -1.79
C ASN A 379 -5.08 -2.02 -1.61
N GLY A 380 -4.34 -2.45 -2.63
CA GLY A 380 -2.93 -2.80 -2.50
C GLY A 380 -2.01 -2.09 -3.49
N PHE A 381 -2.36 -0.87 -3.85
CA PHE A 381 -1.51 0.00 -4.66
C PHE A 381 -1.27 1.32 -3.93
N ASP A 382 -0.06 1.83 -4.07
CA ASP A 382 0.41 3.05 -3.44
C ASP A 382 0.86 4.10 -4.47
N ARG A 383 1.02 3.69 -5.74
CA ARG A 383 1.52 4.57 -6.80
C ARG A 383 0.59 5.71 -7.16
N PRO A 384 1.02 6.98 -6.97
CA PRO A 384 0.24 8.14 -7.41
C PRO A 384 0.41 8.33 -8.93
N SER A 385 -0.53 7.81 -9.73
CA SER A 385 -0.60 8.05 -11.18
C SER A 385 -1.93 8.69 -11.59
N THR A 386 -1.97 9.31 -12.78
CA THR A 386 -3.18 9.98 -13.28
C THR A 386 -4.31 8.97 -13.47
N GLY A 387 -5.39 9.11 -12.70
CA GLY A 387 -6.52 8.18 -12.71
C GLY A 387 -6.43 7.11 -11.62
N ASN A 388 -5.29 6.97 -10.94
CA ASN A 388 -5.13 6.06 -9.80
C ASN A 388 -5.64 6.73 -8.51
N THR A 389 -6.95 6.64 -8.26
CA THR A 389 -7.68 7.51 -7.32
C THR A 389 -7.73 6.99 -5.87
N PHE A 390 -7.12 5.84 -5.58
CA PHE A 390 -7.15 5.19 -4.25
C PHE A 390 -8.58 4.94 -3.74
N ASP A 391 -9.53 4.71 -4.65
CA ASP A 391 -10.93 4.48 -4.32
C ASP A 391 -11.59 3.35 -5.12
N PHE A 392 -10.79 2.48 -5.74
CA PHE A 392 -11.27 1.40 -6.60
C PHE A 392 -12.08 0.31 -5.89
N VAL A 393 -12.07 0.29 -4.55
CA VAL A 393 -13.06 -0.45 -3.76
C VAL A 393 -14.51 -0.09 -4.17
N ARG A 394 -14.74 1.10 -4.73
CA ARG A 394 -16.04 1.50 -5.30
C ARG A 394 -16.47 0.60 -6.45
N GLN A 395 -15.55 0.21 -7.32
CA GLN A 395 -15.82 -0.61 -8.48
C GLN A 395 -15.90 -2.09 -8.09
N HIS A 396 -14.91 -2.58 -7.35
CA HIS A 396 -14.86 -3.96 -6.86
C HIS A 396 -16.02 -4.28 -5.93
N GLY A 397 -16.21 -3.47 -4.89
CA GLY A 397 -17.26 -3.67 -3.89
C GLY A 397 -18.67 -3.64 -4.47
N LYS A 398 -18.94 -2.75 -5.44
CA LYS A 398 -20.23 -2.75 -6.17
C LYS A 398 -20.42 -4.01 -6.99
N ALA A 399 -19.39 -4.51 -7.67
CA ALA A 399 -19.47 -5.74 -8.46
C ALA A 399 -19.64 -6.98 -7.59
N VAL A 400 -19.00 -7.03 -6.41
CA VAL A 400 -19.18 -8.10 -5.42
C VAL A 400 -20.61 -8.08 -4.86
N LEU A 401 -21.12 -6.92 -4.43
CA LEU A 401 -22.48 -6.80 -3.90
C LEU A 401 -23.55 -7.07 -4.97
N ALA A 402 -23.33 -6.67 -6.23
CA ALA A 402 -24.20 -6.99 -7.36
C ALA A 402 -24.30 -8.49 -7.66
N ASN A 403 -23.42 -9.31 -7.07
CA ASN A 403 -23.44 -10.76 -7.10
C ASN A 403 -23.74 -11.36 -5.70
N ASP A 404 -24.56 -10.65 -4.92
CA ASP A 404 -25.16 -11.09 -3.65
C ASP A 404 -24.18 -11.42 -2.52
N ARG A 405 -22.97 -10.85 -2.56
CA ARG A 405 -21.95 -11.04 -1.52
C ARG A 405 -21.69 -9.78 -0.72
N ALA A 406 -21.67 -9.93 0.60
CA ALA A 406 -21.14 -8.91 1.50
C ALA A 406 -19.61 -9.03 1.54
N PHE A 407 -18.93 -7.91 1.75
CA PHE A 407 -17.48 -7.85 1.79
C PHE A 407 -16.99 -6.91 2.90
N SER A 408 -15.72 -7.08 3.23
CA SER A 408 -14.92 -6.11 3.96
C SER A 408 -13.77 -5.63 3.11
N SER A 409 -13.13 -4.55 3.53
CA SER A 409 -11.92 -4.10 2.87
C SER A 409 -10.84 -3.67 3.84
N ALA A 410 -9.60 -3.72 3.37
CA ALA A 410 -8.42 -3.31 4.09
C ALA A 410 -7.41 -2.72 3.10
N THR A 411 -6.45 -1.96 3.60
CA THR A 411 -5.25 -1.60 2.84
C THR A 411 -4.25 -2.76 2.83
N ASN A 412 -3.32 -2.78 1.89
CA ASN A 412 -2.14 -3.67 1.92
C ASN A 412 -1.34 -3.50 3.23
N ASP A 413 -1.13 -2.26 3.68
CA ASP A 413 -0.48 -1.97 4.96
C ASP A 413 -1.20 -2.62 6.16
N ALA A 414 -2.53 -2.77 6.09
CA ALA A 414 -3.31 -3.45 7.11
C ALA A 414 -3.11 -4.98 7.08
N VAL A 415 -2.88 -5.56 5.91
CA VAL A 415 -2.51 -6.97 5.75
C VAL A 415 -1.14 -7.22 6.36
N VAL A 416 -0.12 -6.44 5.97
CA VAL A 416 1.25 -6.54 6.48
C VAL A 416 1.32 -6.28 7.98
N ALA A 417 0.52 -5.33 8.48
CA ALA A 417 0.41 -5.04 9.90
C ALA A 417 -0.27 -6.15 10.73
N GLY A 418 -0.91 -7.14 10.09
CA GLY A 418 -1.64 -8.22 10.74
C GLY A 418 -3.02 -7.84 11.28
N ILE A 419 -3.52 -6.63 10.97
CA ILE A 419 -4.87 -6.19 11.38
C ILE A 419 -5.96 -6.67 10.40
N ALA A 420 -5.57 -7.08 9.18
CA ALA A 420 -6.43 -7.68 8.17
C ALA A 420 -5.95 -9.12 7.82
N PRO A 421 -6.08 -10.10 8.74
CA PRO A 421 -5.58 -11.45 8.51
C PRO A 421 -6.33 -12.15 7.37
N LEU A 422 -5.64 -12.41 6.26
CA LEU A 422 -6.23 -13.02 5.05
C LEU A 422 -6.91 -14.36 5.33
N ALA A 423 -6.37 -15.16 6.26
CA ALA A 423 -6.92 -16.45 6.68
C ALA A 423 -8.33 -16.39 7.32
N SER A 424 -8.81 -15.19 7.67
CA SER A 424 -10.19 -15.00 8.16
C SER A 424 -11.21 -14.98 7.02
N TYR A 425 -10.76 -14.97 5.76
CA TYR A 425 -11.59 -14.86 4.58
C TYR A 425 -11.37 -16.06 3.67
N ARG A 426 -12.39 -16.41 2.89
CA ARG A 426 -12.26 -17.47 1.88
C ARG A 426 -11.77 -16.92 0.56
N ILE A 427 -12.18 -15.69 0.24
CA ILE A 427 -11.89 -14.98 -1.01
C ILE A 427 -11.17 -13.68 -0.68
N VAL A 428 -10.04 -13.45 -1.33
CA VAL A 428 -9.32 -12.18 -1.32
C VAL A 428 -9.32 -11.61 -2.73
N ASP A 429 -9.79 -10.38 -2.87
CA ASP A 429 -9.77 -9.58 -4.09
C ASP A 429 -8.73 -8.46 -3.91
N TYR A 430 -7.57 -8.63 -4.53
CA TYR A 430 -6.39 -7.77 -4.35
C TYR A 430 -6.27 -6.79 -5.53
N ILE A 431 -6.52 -5.51 -5.25
CA ILE A 431 -6.51 -4.44 -6.23
C ILE A 431 -5.08 -3.90 -6.34
N LEU A 432 -4.49 -3.98 -7.54
CA LEU A 432 -3.16 -3.44 -7.82
C LEU A 432 -3.20 -2.22 -8.76
N GLY A 433 -4.35 -1.87 -9.33
CA GLY A 433 -4.49 -0.65 -10.12
C GLY A 433 -3.44 -0.52 -11.22
N ASP A 434 -2.78 0.64 -11.26
CA ASP A 434 -1.63 0.91 -12.15
C ASP A 434 -0.31 0.93 -11.38
N GLU A 435 -0.14 -0.01 -10.44
CA GLU A 435 1.11 -0.23 -9.70
C GLU A 435 2.26 -0.63 -10.64
N SER A 436 3.52 -0.31 -10.30
CA SER A 436 4.69 -0.67 -11.12
C SER A 436 5.97 -0.62 -10.27
N THR A 437 7.12 -0.84 -10.92
CA THR A 437 8.48 -0.75 -10.37
C THR A 437 8.83 0.51 -9.57
N VAL A 438 7.98 1.55 -9.61
CA VAL A 438 8.15 2.80 -8.87
C VAL A 438 7.85 2.60 -7.38
N ASP A 439 6.80 1.86 -7.03
CA ASP A 439 6.36 1.65 -5.64
C ASP A 439 6.32 0.16 -5.22
N GLU A 440 6.86 -0.74 -6.05
CA GLU A 440 6.96 -2.21 -5.86
C GLU A 440 5.59 -2.91 -5.71
N THR A 441 5.15 -3.52 -6.79
CA THR A 441 3.93 -4.34 -6.82
C THR A 441 4.11 -5.55 -5.92
N LEU A 442 3.23 -5.74 -4.91
CA LEU A 442 3.29 -6.86 -3.97
C LEU A 442 4.69 -7.04 -3.37
N ASN A 443 5.03 -6.26 -2.36
CA ASN A 443 6.32 -6.38 -1.69
C ASN A 443 6.51 -7.76 -1.02
N ALA A 444 7.71 -8.04 -0.53
CA ALA A 444 8.04 -9.35 0.04
C ALA A 444 7.11 -9.81 1.19
N ASP A 445 6.63 -8.89 2.03
CA ASP A 445 5.74 -9.22 3.15
C ASP A 445 4.31 -9.50 2.64
N GLU A 446 3.84 -8.76 1.63
CA GLU A 446 2.56 -9.04 0.95
C GLU A 446 2.59 -10.38 0.21
N GLN A 447 3.67 -10.66 -0.53
CA GLN A 447 3.88 -11.94 -1.19
C GLN A 447 3.81 -13.08 -0.18
N GLU A 448 4.47 -12.95 0.97
CA GLU A 448 4.45 -13.97 2.01
C GLU A 448 3.04 -14.19 2.58
N ALA A 449 2.30 -13.12 2.86
CA ALA A 449 0.91 -13.21 3.31
C ALA A 449 0.03 -13.94 2.27
N LEU A 450 0.18 -13.63 0.99
CA LEU A 450 -0.56 -14.26 -0.11
C LEU A 450 -0.15 -15.73 -0.32
N LYS A 451 1.12 -16.08 -0.16
CA LYS A 451 1.58 -17.49 -0.20
C LYS A 451 0.89 -18.30 0.87
N MET A 452 0.97 -17.86 2.13
CA MET A 452 0.33 -18.53 3.26
C MET A 452 -1.17 -18.71 3.04
N PHE A 453 -1.84 -17.67 2.53
CA PHE A 453 -3.26 -17.73 2.19
C PHE A 453 -3.56 -18.78 1.12
N LEU A 454 -2.78 -18.84 0.04
CA LEU A 454 -2.98 -19.80 -1.06
C LEU A 454 -2.63 -21.24 -0.66
N GLU A 455 -1.61 -21.43 0.18
CA GLU A 455 -1.17 -22.72 0.71
C GLU A 455 -2.23 -23.38 1.61
N ASP A 456 -3.00 -22.57 2.33
CA ASP A 456 -4.15 -23.01 3.13
C ASP A 456 -5.43 -23.20 2.30
N GLY A 457 -5.34 -23.07 0.97
CA GLY A 457 -6.47 -23.26 0.07
C GLY A 457 -7.32 -21.99 -0.10
N GLY A 458 -6.75 -20.81 0.06
CA GLY A 458 -7.39 -19.54 -0.24
C GLY A 458 -7.86 -19.41 -1.70
N ARG A 459 -8.69 -18.40 -1.95
CA ARG A 459 -9.19 -18.02 -3.27
C ARG A 459 -8.76 -16.59 -3.57
N LEU A 460 -7.88 -16.39 -4.54
CA LEU A 460 -7.31 -15.08 -4.86
C LEU A 460 -7.83 -14.58 -6.21
N LEU A 461 -8.35 -13.37 -6.23
CA LEU A 461 -8.40 -12.52 -7.41
C LEU A 461 -7.30 -11.47 -7.25
N VAL A 462 -6.47 -11.30 -8.27
CA VAL A 462 -5.50 -10.21 -8.37
C VAL A 462 -5.64 -9.56 -9.73
N SER A 463 -5.70 -8.23 -9.77
CA SER A 463 -5.86 -7.48 -11.01
C SER A 463 -5.18 -6.11 -10.96
N GLY A 464 -4.51 -5.76 -12.05
CA GLY A 464 -3.79 -4.48 -12.22
C GLY A 464 -2.90 -4.52 -13.46
N SER A 465 -2.52 -3.34 -13.97
CA SER A 465 -1.48 -3.20 -15.00
C SER A 465 -0.09 -3.37 -14.41
N GLU A 466 0.88 -3.67 -15.27
CA GLU A 466 2.31 -3.75 -14.95
C GLU A 466 2.75 -4.72 -13.82
N ILE A 467 1.85 -5.58 -13.33
CA ILE A 467 2.17 -6.64 -12.35
C ILE A 467 3.27 -7.57 -12.89
N ALA A 468 3.13 -8.00 -14.15
CA ALA A 468 4.06 -8.91 -14.78
C ALA A 468 5.35 -8.19 -15.19
N TRP A 469 5.25 -6.93 -15.62
CA TRP A 469 6.42 -6.10 -15.88
C TRP A 469 7.27 -5.94 -14.62
N ASP A 470 6.64 -5.60 -13.50
CA ASP A 470 7.31 -5.43 -12.23
C ASP A 470 7.84 -6.77 -11.72
N LEU A 471 6.99 -7.71 -11.32
CA LEU A 471 7.42 -8.97 -10.68
C LEU A 471 8.16 -9.93 -11.62
N GLY A 472 7.73 -10.00 -12.87
CA GLY A 472 8.20 -10.99 -13.84
C GLY A 472 9.39 -10.53 -14.69
N LYS A 473 9.52 -9.23 -14.98
CA LYS A 473 10.56 -8.70 -15.87
C LYS A 473 11.61 -7.85 -15.16
N LYS A 474 11.22 -7.05 -14.17
CA LYS A 474 12.10 -6.07 -13.48
C LYS A 474 12.46 -6.47 -12.06
N GLY A 475 11.65 -7.32 -11.44
CA GLY A 475 11.78 -7.80 -10.09
C GLY A 475 13.00 -8.68 -9.88
N TYR A 476 13.30 -8.92 -8.61
CA TYR A 476 14.38 -9.78 -8.19
C TYR A 476 13.99 -11.26 -8.33
N ALA A 477 14.94 -12.17 -8.06
CA ALA A 477 14.69 -13.61 -8.21
C ALA A 477 13.50 -14.13 -7.38
N GLY A 478 13.24 -13.51 -6.21
CA GLY A 478 12.08 -13.84 -5.38
C GLY A 478 10.74 -13.52 -6.06
N ASP A 479 10.65 -12.35 -6.70
CA ASP A 479 9.45 -11.85 -7.36
C ASP A 479 9.05 -12.73 -8.54
N SER A 480 10.01 -13.07 -9.40
CA SER A 480 9.76 -13.94 -10.54
C SER A 480 9.37 -15.37 -10.12
N ILE A 481 9.89 -15.87 -8.99
CA ILE A 481 9.47 -17.14 -8.40
C ILE A 481 8.03 -17.02 -7.89
N PHE A 482 7.70 -15.97 -7.14
CA PHE A 482 6.34 -15.75 -6.66
C PHE A 482 5.34 -15.64 -7.82
N TYR A 483 5.66 -14.84 -8.83
CA TYR A 483 4.81 -14.62 -10.01
C TYR A 483 4.51 -15.93 -10.75
N SER A 484 5.54 -16.74 -11.00
CA SER A 484 5.38 -18.01 -11.72
C SER A 484 4.76 -19.13 -10.87
N GLN A 485 5.05 -19.19 -9.58
CA GLN A 485 4.63 -20.30 -8.71
C GLN A 485 3.27 -20.06 -8.03
N TYR A 486 2.97 -18.82 -7.67
CA TYR A 486 1.76 -18.43 -6.93
C TYR A 486 0.79 -17.60 -7.76
N LEU A 487 1.25 -16.70 -8.64
CA LEU A 487 0.36 -16.05 -9.61
C LEU A 487 0.21 -16.84 -10.93
N LYS A 488 0.88 -17.99 -11.03
CA LYS A 488 0.74 -19.01 -12.10
C LYS A 488 0.90 -18.44 -13.51
N ALA A 489 1.63 -17.33 -13.63
CA ALA A 489 1.80 -16.59 -14.87
C ALA A 489 3.27 -16.26 -15.13
N GLN A 490 3.61 -15.98 -16.38
CA GLN A 490 4.90 -15.42 -16.78
C GLN A 490 4.66 -14.16 -17.64
N TYR A 491 5.59 -13.21 -17.53
CA TYR A 491 5.62 -12.02 -18.39
C TYR A 491 5.91 -12.42 -19.84
N VAL A 492 5.16 -11.85 -20.78
CA VAL A 492 5.39 -11.99 -22.23
C VAL A 492 5.78 -10.66 -22.84
N ASN A 493 4.98 -9.61 -22.63
CA ASN A 493 5.20 -8.29 -23.18
C ASN A 493 4.51 -7.22 -22.34
N ASP A 494 4.96 -5.98 -22.44
CA ASP A 494 4.52 -4.85 -21.62
C ASP A 494 3.12 -4.33 -22.04
N ALA A 495 2.81 -4.50 -23.33
CA ALA A 495 1.53 -4.16 -23.93
C ALA A 495 1.19 -5.11 -25.09
N PRO A 496 -0.09 -5.33 -25.40
CA PRO A 496 -0.52 -6.10 -26.56
C PRO A 496 0.09 -5.55 -27.85
N GLY A 497 0.68 -6.44 -28.65
CA GLY A 497 1.39 -6.07 -29.87
C GLY A 497 2.68 -5.26 -29.65
N GLY A 498 3.11 -5.08 -28.40
CA GLY A 498 4.22 -4.17 -28.03
C GLY A 498 3.86 -2.70 -28.19
N GLN A 499 2.56 -2.35 -28.21
CA GLN A 499 2.09 -1.00 -28.50
C GLN A 499 1.21 -0.48 -27.36
N ALA A 500 1.78 0.43 -26.57
CA ALA A 500 1.10 1.03 -25.42
C ALA A 500 -0.13 1.85 -25.84
N GLY A 501 -1.25 1.61 -25.17
CA GLY A 501 -2.49 2.37 -25.34
C GLY A 501 -3.13 2.25 -26.73
N MET A 502 -2.97 1.11 -27.40
CA MET A 502 -3.56 0.85 -28.71
C MET A 502 -4.75 -0.12 -28.66
N TYR A 503 -4.72 -1.12 -27.77
CA TYR A 503 -5.75 -2.15 -27.67
C TYR A 503 -6.47 -2.00 -26.33
N TYR A 504 -7.80 -1.91 -26.36
CA TYR A 504 -8.66 -1.68 -25.19
C TYR A 504 -9.81 -2.69 -25.07
N ASP A 505 -9.67 -3.80 -25.81
CA ASP A 505 -10.66 -4.86 -25.91
C ASP A 505 -10.02 -6.19 -25.53
N ALA A 506 -10.75 -7.00 -24.77
CA ALA A 506 -10.34 -8.32 -24.34
C ALA A 506 -11.46 -9.35 -24.60
N GLU A 507 -11.12 -10.47 -25.20
CA GLU A 507 -12.03 -11.55 -25.55
C GLU A 507 -11.83 -12.78 -24.65
N PRO A 508 -12.91 -13.46 -24.25
CA PRO A 508 -12.78 -14.69 -23.47
C PRO A 508 -12.12 -15.82 -24.25
N VAL A 509 -11.23 -16.55 -23.59
CA VAL A 509 -10.63 -17.75 -24.17
C VAL A 509 -11.64 -18.90 -24.14
N ALA A 510 -11.84 -19.57 -25.28
CA ALA A 510 -12.79 -20.67 -25.41
C ALA A 510 -12.49 -21.80 -24.41
N GLY A 511 -13.52 -22.26 -23.70
CA GLY A 511 -13.42 -23.32 -22.68
C GLY A 511 -12.70 -22.92 -21.39
N SER A 512 -12.41 -21.62 -21.20
CA SER A 512 -11.91 -21.08 -19.93
C SER A 512 -13.05 -20.66 -18.99
N ILE A 513 -12.70 -20.14 -17.82
CA ILE A 513 -13.68 -19.63 -16.83
C ILE A 513 -14.54 -18.46 -17.35
N PHE A 514 -14.13 -17.82 -18.44
CA PHE A 514 -14.86 -16.71 -19.07
C PHE A 514 -15.57 -17.13 -20.37
N ASP A 515 -15.56 -18.42 -20.73
CA ASP A 515 -16.14 -18.93 -21.97
C ASP A 515 -17.56 -18.37 -22.21
N ARG A 516 -17.80 -17.94 -23.45
CA ARG A 516 -19.07 -17.37 -23.94
C ARG A 516 -19.51 -16.06 -23.30
N MET A 517 -18.63 -15.34 -22.59
CA MET A 517 -18.87 -13.93 -22.32
C MET A 517 -18.77 -13.11 -23.61
N GLU A 518 -19.37 -11.92 -23.59
CA GLU A 518 -19.15 -10.92 -24.63
C GLU A 518 -17.73 -10.33 -24.53
N ILE A 519 -17.28 -9.66 -25.59
CA ILE A 519 -16.03 -8.90 -25.57
C ILE A 519 -16.10 -7.87 -24.44
N LEU A 520 -15.03 -7.79 -23.66
CA LEU A 520 -14.87 -6.87 -22.56
C LEU A 520 -14.08 -5.64 -23.03
N HIS A 521 -14.58 -4.46 -22.68
CA HIS A 521 -13.90 -3.20 -22.95
C HIS A 521 -13.28 -2.67 -21.65
N PHE A 522 -12.06 -2.14 -21.73
CA PHE A 522 -11.38 -1.53 -20.58
C PHE A 522 -10.92 -0.10 -20.90
N ASP A 523 -10.88 0.74 -19.86
CA ASP A 523 -10.86 2.18 -20.04
C ASP A 523 -9.56 2.70 -20.69
N ASN A 524 -9.75 3.59 -21.66
CA ASN A 524 -8.69 4.35 -22.34
C ASN A 524 -8.53 5.77 -21.77
N GLY A 525 -9.07 6.00 -20.57
CA GLY A 525 -9.10 7.28 -19.86
C GLY A 525 -10.32 8.14 -20.16
N THR A 526 -11.38 7.57 -20.73
CA THR A 526 -12.61 8.31 -21.11
C THR A 526 -13.86 7.86 -20.35
N HIS A 527 -13.79 6.82 -19.53
CA HIS A 527 -14.93 6.25 -18.78
C HIS A 527 -14.81 6.39 -17.25
N GLY A 528 -13.86 7.21 -16.78
CA GLY A 528 -13.75 7.60 -15.37
C GLY A 528 -12.94 6.65 -14.51
N ALA A 529 -12.23 5.68 -15.10
CA ALA A 529 -11.19 4.88 -14.47
C ALA A 529 -9.79 5.30 -15.02
N ILE A 530 -8.81 4.40 -14.93
CA ILE A 530 -7.44 4.63 -15.41
C ILE A 530 -7.39 4.48 -16.93
N ASN A 531 -6.54 5.26 -17.61
CA ASN A 531 -6.12 4.93 -18.97
C ASN A 531 -5.10 3.80 -18.93
N VAL A 532 -5.54 2.57 -19.21
CA VAL A 532 -4.70 1.37 -19.08
C VAL A 532 -3.79 1.22 -20.31
N ARG A 533 -2.69 1.98 -20.33
CA ARG A 533 -1.77 1.99 -21.48
C ARG A 533 -0.87 0.75 -21.54
N TYR A 534 -0.63 0.10 -20.41
CA TYR A 534 0.30 -1.03 -20.25
C TYR A 534 -0.35 -2.19 -19.49
N PRO A 535 -1.39 -2.84 -20.04
CA PRO A 535 -2.15 -3.87 -19.33
C PRO A 535 -1.41 -5.23 -19.20
N ASP A 536 -0.11 -5.31 -19.47
CA ASP A 536 0.69 -6.55 -19.52
C ASP A 536 0.13 -7.69 -20.39
N VAL A 537 1.00 -8.29 -21.17
CA VAL A 537 0.75 -9.58 -21.83
C VAL A 537 1.36 -10.66 -20.97
N ILE A 538 0.51 -11.58 -20.50
CA ILE A 538 0.88 -12.67 -19.60
C ILE A 538 0.60 -14.02 -20.25
N SER A 539 1.17 -15.09 -19.71
CA SER A 539 0.84 -16.45 -20.12
C SER A 539 0.90 -17.43 -18.95
N GLY A 540 -0.02 -18.38 -18.92
CA GLY A 540 -0.15 -19.38 -17.87
C GLY A 540 1.04 -20.33 -17.81
N VAL A 541 1.54 -20.58 -16.60
CA VAL A 541 2.61 -21.53 -16.30
C VAL A 541 2.28 -22.33 -15.03
N ASN A 542 2.98 -23.44 -14.80
CA ASN A 542 2.80 -24.27 -13.60
C ASN A 542 1.33 -24.69 -13.33
N GLY A 543 0.61 -24.99 -14.41
CA GLY A 543 -0.81 -25.36 -14.40
C GLY A 543 -1.79 -24.20 -14.57
N GLY A 544 -1.32 -22.95 -14.63
CA GLY A 544 -2.14 -21.80 -15.00
C GLY A 544 -2.71 -21.93 -16.42
N VAL A 545 -3.97 -21.56 -16.59
CA VAL A 545 -4.71 -21.63 -17.85
C VAL A 545 -5.12 -20.23 -18.27
N ASN A 546 -4.75 -19.82 -19.49
CA ASN A 546 -5.14 -18.54 -20.07
C ASN A 546 -6.67 -18.47 -20.17
N CYS A 547 -7.26 -17.40 -19.63
CA CYS A 547 -8.72 -17.23 -19.59
C CYS A 547 -9.23 -15.98 -20.32
N LEU A 548 -8.37 -15.01 -20.59
CA LEU A 548 -8.71 -13.78 -21.29
C LEU A 548 -7.61 -13.40 -22.28
N ALA A 549 -7.97 -13.03 -23.51
CA ALA A 549 -7.05 -12.64 -24.58
C ALA A 549 -7.29 -11.20 -25.03
N TYR A 550 -6.27 -10.50 -25.53
CA TYR A 550 -6.45 -9.20 -26.15
C TYR A 550 -7.06 -9.37 -27.55
N SER A 551 -8.14 -8.66 -27.84
CA SER A 551 -8.82 -8.78 -29.12
C SER A 551 -7.94 -8.30 -30.27
N GLY A 552 -7.88 -9.10 -31.34
CA GLY A 552 -7.13 -8.75 -32.55
C GLY A 552 -5.61 -8.91 -32.46
N VAL A 553 -5.07 -9.44 -31.35
CA VAL A 553 -3.64 -9.67 -31.18
C VAL A 553 -3.38 -11.14 -30.87
N ALA A 554 -2.76 -11.85 -31.82
CA ALA A 554 -2.45 -13.26 -31.66
C ALA A 554 -1.52 -13.52 -30.45
N ASP A 555 -1.78 -14.62 -29.75
CA ASP A 555 -0.98 -15.13 -28.63
C ASP A 555 -0.72 -14.11 -27.50
N SER A 556 -1.60 -13.12 -27.35
CA SER A 556 -1.50 -12.10 -26.31
C SER A 556 -2.63 -12.25 -25.30
N TYR A 557 -2.31 -12.71 -24.09
CA TYR A 557 -3.30 -12.97 -23.04
C TYR A 557 -3.26 -11.92 -21.94
N ALA A 558 -4.43 -11.59 -21.42
CA ALA A 558 -4.67 -10.61 -20.36
C ALA A 558 -5.05 -11.26 -19.02
N GLY A 559 -5.29 -12.58 -18.99
CA GLY A 559 -5.76 -13.26 -17.79
C GLY A 559 -5.36 -14.72 -17.70
N VAL A 560 -5.01 -15.17 -16.50
CA VAL A 560 -4.70 -16.55 -16.14
C VAL A 560 -5.57 -16.99 -14.97
N SER A 561 -6.09 -18.21 -15.04
CA SER A 561 -6.81 -18.86 -13.95
C SER A 561 -6.11 -20.14 -13.50
N TYR A 562 -6.24 -20.50 -12.23
CA TYR A 562 -5.68 -21.74 -11.70
C TYR A 562 -6.58 -22.34 -10.61
N GLN A 563 -6.62 -23.66 -10.56
CA GLN A 563 -7.14 -24.42 -9.43
C GLN A 563 -6.22 -25.62 -9.17
N GLY A 564 -5.89 -25.86 -7.90
CA GLY A 564 -4.97 -26.93 -7.53
C GLY A 564 -4.21 -26.59 -6.25
N THR A 565 -3.24 -27.42 -5.91
CA THR A 565 -2.44 -27.23 -4.69
C THR A 565 -1.27 -26.32 -5.00
N PHE A 566 -1.12 -25.24 -4.22
CA PHE A 566 0.01 -24.34 -4.32
C PHE A 566 1.26 -24.96 -3.66
N PRO A 567 2.49 -24.56 -4.06
CA PRO A 567 3.71 -25.06 -3.42
C PRO A 567 3.66 -24.85 -1.91
N GLY A 568 4.04 -25.87 -1.12
CA GLY A 568 3.97 -25.81 0.36
C GLY A 568 2.59 -26.11 0.95
N GLY A 569 1.51 -25.99 0.17
CA GLY A 569 0.14 -26.25 0.60
C GLY A 569 -0.26 -27.73 0.55
N THR A 570 -1.32 -28.07 1.28
CA THR A 570 -1.98 -29.39 1.22
C THR A 570 -3.46 -29.30 0.83
N THR A 571 -4.04 -28.10 0.91
CA THR A 571 -5.42 -27.82 0.52
C THR A 571 -5.44 -27.12 -0.84
N PRO A 572 -6.25 -27.58 -1.81
CA PRO A 572 -6.31 -26.91 -3.10
C PRO A 572 -6.90 -25.49 -3.02
N GLY A 573 -6.14 -24.54 -3.56
CA GLY A 573 -6.49 -23.13 -3.72
C GLY A 573 -7.07 -22.81 -5.12
N LYS A 574 -7.48 -21.55 -5.33
CA LYS A 574 -7.82 -21.03 -6.66
C LYS A 574 -7.29 -19.62 -6.87
N LEU A 575 -7.01 -19.29 -8.12
CA LEU A 575 -6.50 -17.99 -8.53
C LEU A 575 -7.19 -17.53 -9.82
N VAL A 576 -7.46 -16.22 -9.90
CA VAL A 576 -7.61 -15.47 -11.14
C VAL A 576 -6.63 -14.29 -11.09
N ASN A 577 -5.72 -14.22 -12.06
CA ASN A 577 -4.73 -13.15 -12.23
C ASN A 577 -5.02 -12.41 -13.55
N LEU A 578 -5.27 -11.11 -13.49
CA LEU A 578 -5.55 -10.25 -14.63
C LEU A 578 -4.47 -9.17 -14.78
N GLY A 579 -3.90 -9.01 -15.97
CA GLY A 579 -3.04 -7.86 -16.31
C GLY A 579 -3.83 -6.57 -16.56
N ILE A 580 -5.15 -6.66 -16.67
CA ILE A 580 -6.03 -5.49 -16.76
C ILE A 580 -6.59 -5.17 -15.36
N PRO A 581 -6.48 -3.92 -14.88
CA PRO A 581 -7.14 -3.50 -13.64
C PRO A 581 -8.66 -3.73 -13.74
N PHE A 582 -9.24 -4.47 -12.80
CA PHE A 582 -10.64 -4.89 -12.87
C PHE A 582 -11.60 -3.68 -12.87
N GLU A 583 -11.28 -2.63 -12.14
CA GLU A 583 -11.98 -1.36 -12.08
C GLU A 583 -12.06 -0.63 -13.42
N ALA A 584 -11.17 -0.93 -14.37
CA ALA A 584 -11.14 -0.31 -15.69
C ALA A 584 -12.17 -0.92 -16.66
N PHE A 585 -12.74 -2.10 -16.35
CA PHE A 585 -13.76 -2.70 -17.22
C PHE A 585 -15.08 -1.91 -17.18
N TYR A 586 -15.62 -1.63 -18.37
CA TYR A 586 -16.87 -0.91 -18.54
C TYR A 586 -17.72 -1.54 -19.67
N PRO A 587 -19.05 -1.26 -19.70
CA PRO A 587 -19.84 -0.62 -18.65
C PRO A 587 -19.95 -1.50 -17.39
N ASP A 588 -20.52 -0.96 -16.31
CA ASP A 588 -20.73 -1.66 -15.04
C ASP A 588 -21.41 -3.04 -15.20
N THR A 589 -22.30 -3.19 -16.18
CA THR A 589 -22.95 -4.48 -16.46
C THR A 589 -21.97 -5.56 -16.92
N ALA A 590 -20.99 -5.21 -17.75
CA ALA A 590 -19.94 -6.13 -18.19
C ALA A 590 -18.99 -6.48 -17.03
N ARG A 591 -18.58 -5.47 -16.25
CA ARG A 591 -17.76 -5.64 -15.04
C ARG A 591 -18.43 -6.53 -13.99
N ASN A 592 -19.73 -6.35 -13.76
CA ASN A 592 -20.52 -7.19 -12.86
C ASN A 592 -20.64 -8.63 -13.37
N ALA A 593 -20.75 -8.84 -14.69
CA ALA A 593 -20.78 -10.16 -15.29
C ALA A 593 -19.41 -10.86 -15.20
N LEU A 594 -18.31 -10.13 -15.35
CA LEU A 594 -16.96 -10.63 -15.13
C LEU A 594 -16.78 -11.08 -13.67
N MET A 595 -17.11 -10.23 -12.70
CA MET A 595 -17.06 -10.60 -11.27
C MET A 595 -17.91 -11.84 -10.97
N ARG A 596 -19.09 -11.97 -11.59
CA ARG A 596 -19.93 -13.16 -11.45
C ARG A 596 -19.19 -14.43 -11.87
N ARG A 597 -18.49 -14.42 -13.00
CA ARG A 597 -17.72 -15.58 -13.48
C ARG A 597 -16.58 -15.91 -12.53
N ILE A 598 -15.87 -14.90 -12.04
CA ILE A 598 -14.79 -15.06 -11.07
C ILE A 598 -15.32 -15.71 -9.79
N LEU A 599 -16.39 -15.15 -9.20
CA LEU A 599 -17.03 -15.67 -7.99
C LEU A 599 -17.53 -17.11 -8.17
N ASN A 600 -18.21 -17.40 -9.27
CA ASN A 600 -18.66 -18.77 -9.59
C ASN A 600 -17.49 -19.75 -9.69
N PHE A 601 -16.37 -19.34 -10.31
CA PHE A 601 -15.18 -20.16 -10.40
C PHE A 601 -14.56 -20.41 -9.03
N VAL A 602 -14.39 -19.39 -8.19
CA VAL A 602 -13.76 -19.56 -6.86
C VAL A 602 -14.65 -20.33 -5.87
N ASP A 603 -15.97 -20.31 -6.08
CA ASP A 603 -16.96 -21.07 -5.30
C ASP A 603 -17.06 -22.53 -5.68
N ALA A 604 -16.83 -22.87 -6.94
CA ALA A 604 -16.94 -24.24 -7.38
C ALA A 604 -15.99 -25.16 -6.58
N PRO A 605 -16.41 -26.37 -6.20
CA PRO A 605 -15.51 -27.34 -5.58
C PRO A 605 -14.29 -27.61 -6.47
N VAL A 606 -13.11 -27.73 -5.88
CA VAL A 606 -11.90 -28.08 -6.65
C VAL A 606 -12.04 -29.51 -7.18
N GLY A 607 -11.79 -29.71 -8.47
CA GLY A 607 -11.98 -31.01 -9.13
C GLY A 607 -13.40 -31.25 -9.66
N ALA A 608 -14.34 -30.32 -9.45
CA ALA A 608 -15.49 -30.21 -10.34
C ALA A 608 -14.96 -29.76 -11.71
N MET A 609 -14.55 -30.71 -12.56
CA MET A 609 -14.54 -30.44 -13.99
C MET A 609 -15.90 -29.84 -14.30
N GLU A 610 -15.95 -28.67 -14.94
CA GLU A 610 -17.16 -28.28 -15.63
C GLU A 610 -17.60 -29.52 -16.41
N LYS A 611 -18.70 -30.14 -15.98
CA LYS A 611 -19.50 -30.86 -16.95
C LYS A 611 -19.75 -29.77 -17.98
N LYS A 612 -19.04 -29.85 -19.10
CA LYS A 612 -19.42 -29.25 -20.36
C LYS A 612 -20.90 -29.57 -20.44
N ILE A 613 -21.78 -28.65 -20.04
CA ILE A 613 -23.20 -28.83 -20.28
C ILE A 613 -23.21 -28.67 -21.80
N PRO A 614 -23.28 -29.78 -22.57
CA PRO A 614 -23.27 -29.63 -24.00
C PRO A 614 -24.41 -28.66 -24.32
N ALA A 615 -24.15 -27.69 -25.20
CA ALA A 615 -25.26 -27.01 -25.85
C ALA A 615 -26.20 -28.13 -26.30
N PRO A 616 -27.50 -28.06 -25.96
CA PRO A 616 -28.41 -29.13 -26.29
C PRO A 616 -28.24 -29.51 -27.74
N ALA A 617 -27.98 -30.78 -28.02
CA ALA A 617 -27.74 -31.22 -29.40
C ALA A 617 -29.03 -31.10 -30.24
N ASP A 618 -30.18 -31.23 -29.56
CA ASP A 618 -31.49 -31.38 -30.20
C ASP A 618 -32.55 -30.45 -29.60
N PHE A 619 -33.57 -30.18 -30.42
CA PHE A 619 -34.81 -29.59 -29.94
C PHE A 619 -35.53 -30.56 -29.00
N SER A 620 -36.05 -30.06 -27.88
CA SER A 620 -36.86 -30.90 -26.98
C SER A 620 -38.01 -30.11 -26.35
N LEU A 621 -39.15 -30.79 -26.14
CA LEU A 621 -40.22 -30.34 -25.26
C LEU A 621 -40.36 -31.39 -24.15
N SER A 622 -40.02 -31.00 -22.93
CA SER A 622 -40.09 -31.86 -21.76
C SER A 622 -41.52 -32.05 -21.29
N GLN A 623 -41.77 -33.14 -20.57
CA GLN A 623 -43.00 -33.29 -19.81
C GLN A 623 -43.11 -32.16 -18.78
N ASN A 624 -44.28 -31.55 -18.65
CA ASN A 624 -44.51 -30.53 -17.62
C ASN A 624 -44.29 -31.11 -16.22
N PHE A 625 -43.78 -30.32 -15.28
CA PHE A 625 -43.61 -30.74 -13.88
C PHE A 625 -44.20 -29.70 -12.93
N PRO A 626 -45.06 -30.10 -11.97
CA PRO A 626 -45.59 -31.46 -11.79
C PRO A 626 -46.53 -31.89 -12.95
N ASN A 627 -46.74 -33.20 -13.14
CA ASN A 627 -47.80 -33.77 -13.98
C ASN A 627 -48.28 -35.09 -13.36
N PRO A 628 -49.51 -35.20 -12.82
CA PRO A 628 -50.56 -34.18 -12.84
C PRO A 628 -50.21 -32.90 -12.06
N PHE A 629 -50.83 -31.76 -12.38
CA PHE A 629 -50.57 -30.46 -11.75
C PHE A 629 -51.83 -29.80 -11.18
N ASN A 630 -51.64 -28.88 -10.21
CA ASN A 630 -52.71 -28.12 -9.56
C ASN A 630 -52.24 -26.75 -9.02
N PRO A 631 -52.81 -25.61 -9.46
CA PRO A 631 -53.28 -25.34 -10.81
C PRO A 631 -52.12 -24.88 -11.73
N ALA A 632 -50.88 -24.83 -11.22
CA ALA A 632 -49.71 -24.35 -11.96
C ALA A 632 -48.69 -25.47 -12.24
N THR A 633 -48.02 -25.39 -13.39
CA THR A 633 -46.95 -26.31 -13.79
C THR A 633 -45.87 -25.58 -14.58
N THR A 634 -44.64 -26.08 -14.56
CA THR A 634 -43.55 -25.55 -15.37
C THR A 634 -43.33 -26.44 -16.58
N ILE A 635 -43.30 -25.81 -17.76
CA ILE A 635 -43.02 -26.46 -19.04
C ILE A 635 -41.62 -26.06 -19.46
N ARG A 636 -40.75 -27.06 -19.61
CA ARG A 636 -39.36 -26.86 -20.04
C ARG A 636 -39.20 -27.28 -21.49
N PHE A 637 -38.45 -26.50 -22.26
CA PHE A 637 -38.09 -26.85 -23.62
C PHE A 637 -36.66 -26.41 -23.92
N THR A 638 -36.11 -27.00 -24.97
CA THR A 638 -34.70 -26.87 -25.28
C THR A 638 -34.52 -26.57 -26.77
N LEU A 639 -33.64 -25.62 -27.06
CA LEU A 639 -33.29 -25.17 -28.40
C LEU A 639 -31.80 -25.43 -28.65
N PRO A 640 -31.42 -26.11 -29.74
CA PRO A 640 -30.05 -26.53 -29.95
C PRO A 640 -29.12 -25.40 -30.43
N GLY A 641 -27.82 -25.62 -30.34
CA GLY A 641 -26.80 -24.68 -30.82
C GLY A 641 -26.35 -23.62 -29.81
N THR A 642 -25.41 -22.77 -30.22
CA THR A 642 -24.81 -21.70 -29.42
C THR A 642 -24.80 -20.41 -30.23
N GLY A 643 -25.27 -19.30 -29.68
CA GLY A 643 -25.29 -18.00 -30.37
C GLY A 643 -26.34 -17.85 -31.48
N VAL A 644 -27.25 -18.82 -31.65
CA VAL A 644 -28.36 -18.78 -32.61
C VAL A 644 -29.66 -18.41 -31.89
N ARG A 645 -30.59 -17.73 -32.58
CA ARG A 645 -31.95 -17.47 -32.07
C ARG A 645 -32.98 -18.24 -32.90
N TYR A 646 -34.03 -18.72 -32.25
CA TYR A 646 -35.14 -19.42 -32.89
C TYR A 646 -36.44 -18.68 -32.64
N ARG A 647 -37.26 -18.60 -33.69
CA ARG A 647 -38.67 -18.23 -33.54
C ARG A 647 -39.43 -19.44 -32.99
N VAL A 648 -40.01 -19.31 -31.80
CA VAL A 648 -40.71 -20.37 -31.07
C VAL A 648 -42.15 -19.95 -30.79
N SER A 649 -43.07 -20.89 -30.99
CA SER A 649 -44.46 -20.80 -30.56
C SER A 649 -44.75 -21.93 -29.57
N LEU A 650 -45.14 -21.60 -28.35
CA LEU A 650 -45.52 -22.53 -27.29
C LEU A 650 -46.99 -22.27 -26.91
N ARG A 651 -47.88 -23.21 -27.22
CA ARG A 651 -49.33 -23.05 -27.07
C ARG A 651 -49.96 -24.25 -26.36
N VAL A 652 -51.07 -24.02 -25.66
CA VAL A 652 -51.87 -25.04 -24.97
C VAL A 652 -53.20 -25.23 -25.68
N PHE A 653 -53.63 -26.49 -25.82
CA PHE A 653 -54.86 -26.90 -26.49
C PHE A 653 -55.69 -27.81 -25.57
N ASP A 654 -57.01 -27.84 -25.77
CA ASP A 654 -57.89 -28.84 -25.16
C ASP A 654 -57.92 -30.15 -25.96
N VAL A 655 -58.69 -31.14 -25.48
CA VAL A 655 -58.85 -32.45 -26.14
C VAL A 655 -59.53 -32.39 -27.52
N LEU A 656 -60.22 -31.29 -27.83
CA LEU A 656 -60.85 -31.05 -29.13
C LEU A 656 -59.90 -30.31 -30.09
N GLY A 657 -58.67 -29.99 -29.65
CA GLY A 657 -57.69 -29.24 -30.44
C GLY A 657 -57.95 -27.74 -30.48
N ARG A 658 -58.84 -27.20 -29.63
CA ARG A 658 -59.06 -25.75 -29.52
C ARG A 658 -57.92 -25.14 -28.71
N MET A 659 -57.34 -24.05 -29.20
CA MET A 659 -56.28 -23.33 -28.51
C MET A 659 -56.84 -22.62 -27.28
N ILE A 660 -56.23 -22.86 -26.13
CA ILE A 660 -56.65 -22.34 -24.82
C ILE A 660 -55.73 -21.22 -24.35
N ALA A 661 -54.43 -21.31 -24.62
CA ALA A 661 -53.46 -20.29 -24.24
C ALA A 661 -52.22 -20.27 -25.14
N THR A 662 -51.61 -19.11 -25.28
CA THR A 662 -50.24 -18.95 -25.81
C THR A 662 -49.32 -18.66 -24.63
N LEU A 663 -48.35 -19.54 -24.40
CA LEU A 663 -47.39 -19.42 -23.29
C LEU A 663 -46.14 -18.64 -23.72
N PHE A 664 -45.76 -18.75 -24.99
CA PHE A 664 -44.66 -18.00 -25.58
C PHE A 664 -44.87 -17.88 -27.09
N GLU A 665 -44.58 -16.71 -27.65
CA GLU A 665 -44.55 -16.47 -29.09
C GLU A 665 -43.51 -15.39 -29.38
N GLY A 666 -42.42 -15.75 -30.05
CA GLY A 666 -41.35 -14.80 -30.36
C GLY A 666 -40.02 -15.46 -30.67
N GLU A 667 -38.96 -14.64 -30.79
CA GLU A 667 -37.60 -15.14 -30.92
C GLU A 667 -36.92 -15.29 -29.56
N THR A 668 -36.27 -16.43 -29.33
CA THR A 668 -35.46 -16.66 -28.12
C THR A 668 -34.15 -17.35 -28.47
N ALA A 669 -33.13 -17.14 -27.65
CA ALA A 669 -31.79 -17.70 -27.88
C ALA A 669 -31.78 -19.24 -27.72
N ALA A 670 -30.83 -19.90 -28.35
CA ALA A 670 -30.52 -21.31 -28.09
C ALA A 670 -30.24 -21.55 -26.59
N GLY A 671 -30.62 -22.72 -26.06
CA GLY A 671 -30.52 -23.04 -24.63
C GLY A 671 -31.78 -23.68 -24.04
N GLU A 672 -31.78 -23.87 -22.72
CA GLU A 672 -32.95 -24.34 -21.97
C GLU A 672 -33.85 -23.18 -21.56
N HIS A 673 -35.16 -23.37 -21.72
CA HIS A 673 -36.19 -22.39 -21.40
C HIS A 673 -37.24 -23.03 -20.50
N ALA A 674 -37.83 -22.24 -19.62
CA ALA A 674 -38.91 -22.66 -18.73
C ALA A 674 -40.03 -21.62 -18.73
N VAL A 675 -41.27 -22.07 -18.93
CA VAL A 675 -42.45 -21.21 -18.88
C VAL A 675 -43.47 -21.81 -17.92
N THR A 676 -44.01 -20.98 -17.03
CA THR A 676 -45.05 -21.39 -16.08
C THR A 676 -46.42 -21.26 -16.71
N PHE A 677 -47.20 -22.32 -16.68
CA PHE A 677 -48.60 -22.33 -17.09
C PHE A 677 -49.49 -22.34 -15.85
N ASN A 678 -50.33 -21.32 -15.70
CA ASN A 678 -51.34 -21.24 -14.64
C ASN A 678 -52.73 -21.53 -15.23
N ALA A 679 -53.31 -22.66 -14.82
CA ALA A 679 -54.60 -23.15 -15.30
C ALA A 679 -55.74 -22.94 -14.28
N SER A 680 -55.63 -21.94 -13.39
CA SER A 680 -56.62 -21.72 -12.32
C SER A 680 -58.05 -21.54 -12.83
N SER A 681 -58.22 -21.02 -14.05
CA SER A 681 -59.51 -20.79 -14.71
C SER A 681 -60.03 -21.96 -15.55
N LEU A 682 -59.29 -23.07 -15.63
CA LEU A 682 -59.62 -24.22 -16.46
C LEU A 682 -60.18 -25.41 -15.64
N PRO A 683 -61.10 -26.20 -16.20
CA PRO A 683 -61.61 -27.41 -15.52
C PRO A 683 -60.55 -28.53 -15.45
N THR A 684 -60.66 -29.41 -14.46
CA THR A 684 -59.88 -30.66 -14.39
C THR A 684 -60.00 -31.45 -15.69
N GLY A 685 -58.88 -31.92 -16.24
CA GLY A 685 -58.86 -32.58 -17.54
C GLY A 685 -57.47 -32.71 -18.16
N ILE A 686 -57.43 -33.22 -19.39
CA ILE A 686 -56.21 -33.34 -20.19
C ILE A 686 -56.08 -32.13 -21.12
N TYR A 687 -54.90 -31.54 -21.13
CA TYR A 687 -54.50 -30.45 -22.01
C TYR A 687 -53.25 -30.84 -22.79
N TYR A 688 -53.05 -30.27 -23.97
CA TYR A 688 -51.87 -30.54 -24.80
C TYR A 688 -51.05 -29.28 -24.95
N CYS A 689 -49.80 -29.30 -24.50
CA CYS A 689 -48.83 -28.25 -24.81
C CYS A 689 -48.08 -28.62 -26.10
N ARG A 690 -48.07 -27.71 -27.08
CA ARG A 690 -47.33 -27.87 -28.33
C ARG A 690 -46.29 -26.78 -28.47
N MET A 691 -45.07 -27.19 -28.75
CA MET A 691 -43.99 -26.32 -29.22
C MET A 691 -43.83 -26.46 -30.72
N THR A 692 -43.69 -25.34 -31.42
CA THR A 692 -43.36 -25.30 -32.85
C THR A 692 -42.25 -24.28 -33.10
N THR A 693 -41.26 -24.69 -33.89
CA THR A 693 -40.21 -23.84 -34.47
C THR A 693 -40.23 -24.00 -36.00
N HIS A 694 -39.31 -23.35 -36.71
CA HIS A 694 -39.19 -23.53 -38.17
C HIS A 694 -38.94 -24.99 -38.59
N SER A 695 -38.20 -25.77 -37.78
CA SER A 695 -37.75 -27.13 -38.13
C SER A 695 -38.20 -28.22 -37.15
N PHE A 696 -38.93 -27.88 -36.09
CA PHE A 696 -39.32 -28.83 -35.05
C PHE A 696 -40.76 -28.58 -34.56
N SER A 697 -41.51 -29.66 -34.30
CA SER A 697 -42.77 -29.59 -33.57
C SER A 697 -42.92 -30.78 -32.63
N ALA A 698 -43.28 -30.52 -31.37
CA ALA A 698 -43.55 -31.54 -30.38
C ALA A 698 -44.78 -31.19 -29.54
N THR A 699 -45.52 -32.21 -29.10
CA THR A 699 -46.70 -32.06 -28.24
C THR A 699 -46.57 -32.95 -27.00
N ARG A 700 -46.97 -32.43 -25.83
CA ARG A 700 -47.02 -33.14 -24.54
C ARG A 700 -48.40 -33.02 -23.90
N ALA A 701 -48.95 -34.14 -23.44
CA ALA A 701 -50.19 -34.17 -22.69
C ALA A 701 -49.91 -33.78 -21.23
N MET A 702 -50.76 -32.94 -20.66
CA MET A 702 -50.68 -32.42 -19.29
C MET A 702 -52.01 -32.70 -18.60
N GLN A 703 -51.98 -33.27 -17.40
CA GLN A 703 -53.16 -33.61 -16.62
C GLN A 703 -53.35 -32.57 -15.51
N LEU A 704 -54.39 -31.75 -15.60
CA LEU A 704 -54.79 -30.83 -14.55
C LEU A 704 -55.70 -31.59 -13.58
N ILE A 705 -55.33 -31.63 -12.30
CA ILE A 705 -56.17 -32.15 -11.21
C ILE A 705 -56.46 -30.99 -10.26
N ARG A 706 -57.67 -30.95 -9.71
CA ARG A 706 -58.01 -30.04 -8.62
C ARG A 706 -58.07 -30.80 -7.31
#